data_AF-A0A852JLU2-F1
#
_entry.id   AF-A0A852JLU2-F1
#
_cell.length_a   1.000
_cell.length_b   1.000
_cell.length_c   1.000
_cell.angle_alpha   90.00
_cell.angle_beta   90.00
_cell.angle_gamma   90.00
#
_symmetry.space_group_name_H-M   'P 1'
#
loop_
_entity.id
_entity.type
_entity.pdbx_description
1 polymer ?
#
loop_
_entity_poly.entity_id
_entity_poly.type
_entity_poly.pdbx_seq_one_letter_code
_entity_poly.pdbx_strand_id
1 'polypeptide(L)'
;KFMKVQSTIHPGIIFEVILNKWNLPAPNLVISLVGGEEDFQMKPWLRDTLKKGFIKAAESTGAWIFTSALRVGVTRHLVQAVRDLALASTSSTLSVIAIGIASLREIQHREILENTKSESLVHYQSDDSTQGPLYSLDHNHSHFILVEHSTAEEPDGTAKLRLALEKHISEQRTGYGGTGSIEIPVLCLLVNGGPGTLERICSGLENSAPWLILAGSGGTADILASFMNDPQLIIPEVVEKQFKEKFPAESFSWKDILHWTVTIQNIISHQHLLTLHNFEQDGSEELDTVILKALVKACKSQSQEAQEYLDELKLAVAWNRVDIAKSEIFNGDVEWKSCDLEEVMMDALVNNKPEFVKLFIDNGANIYEFLTYSRLQRLYCSISQKCLLYELLLKKHEESKLTLTGLTGQQQSDQKDTCPLFTLTEVSRVLKDFLDDACKGFYQDLRHEGKKKSDKMNTKGLPGPLDMNQKSENPWRDLFVWAVLQNRHKMANYFWAMGQEGVASALAACKILKEMSRLETETKAACIMKEAKYEQLAVELFSECYHNSEERAFALLVRKNQYWSKTTCLQLATEADAKSFFAHDGVQAFLTKIWWGDMSTSTQILKLICAFWCPFLIYTNFISFSEEKKSKNEPEPFRELDSLDSERTLFFSKEEDR
;
A
#
# COMPACT_ATOMS: atom_id res chain seq x y z
N LYS A 1 3.99 11.73 -22.34
CA LYS A 1 2.70 12.38 -22.73
C LYS A 1 2.79 13.86 -22.37
N PHE A 2 2.05 14.75 -23.02
CA PHE A 2 2.02 16.16 -22.61
C PHE A 2 0.60 16.74 -22.61
N MET A 3 0.39 17.79 -21.82
CA MET A 3 -0.82 18.63 -21.88
C MET A 3 -0.42 20.09 -21.96
N LYS A 4 -1.22 20.88 -22.68
CA LYS A 4 -1.08 22.33 -22.77
C LYS A 4 -2.15 22.98 -21.91
N VAL A 5 -1.77 23.94 -21.07
CA VAL A 5 -2.66 24.57 -20.10
C VAL A 5 -2.40 26.06 -20.01
N GLN A 6 -3.46 26.85 -19.81
CA GLN A 6 -3.31 28.25 -19.46
C GLN A 6 -2.86 28.40 -18.00
N SER A 7 -2.10 29.45 -17.69
CA SER A 7 -1.63 29.73 -16.33
C SER A 7 -2.76 29.98 -15.31
N THR A 8 -3.96 30.30 -15.78
CA THR A 8 -5.16 30.58 -14.96
C THR A 8 -6.04 29.35 -14.70
N ILE A 9 -5.70 28.19 -15.25
CA ILE A 9 -6.51 26.98 -15.08
C ILE A 9 -6.57 26.55 -13.61
N HIS A 10 -7.73 26.05 -13.17
CA HIS A 10 -7.87 25.51 -11.82
C HIS A 10 -6.98 24.25 -11.66
N PRO A 11 -6.10 24.17 -10.64
CA PRO A 11 -5.17 23.07 -10.50
C PRO A 11 -5.82 21.68 -10.36
N GLY A 12 -7.04 21.62 -9.82
CA GLY A 12 -7.80 20.37 -9.73
C GLY A 12 -8.10 19.71 -11.07
N ILE A 13 -8.27 20.50 -12.14
CA ILE A 13 -8.45 19.95 -13.49
C ILE A 13 -7.17 19.25 -13.96
N ILE A 14 -6.01 19.84 -13.69
CA ILE A 14 -4.71 19.23 -14.01
C ILE A 14 -4.58 17.92 -13.22
N PHE A 15 -4.88 17.94 -11.93
CA PHE A 15 -4.78 16.76 -11.06
C PHE A 15 -5.70 15.61 -11.54
N GLU A 16 -6.95 15.90 -11.88
CA GLU A 16 -7.88 14.91 -12.45
C GLU A 16 -7.39 14.34 -13.78
N VAL A 17 -6.81 15.17 -14.67
CA VAL A 17 -6.24 14.70 -15.94
C VAL A 17 -5.07 13.75 -15.69
N ILE A 18 -4.21 14.07 -14.73
CA ILE A 18 -3.07 13.21 -14.35
C ILE A 18 -3.57 11.85 -13.85
N LEU A 19 -4.56 11.84 -12.95
CA LEU A 19 -5.08 10.58 -12.38
C LEU A 19 -5.89 9.77 -13.40
N ASN A 20 -6.85 10.40 -14.07
CA ASN A 20 -7.86 9.69 -14.86
C ASN A 20 -7.42 9.47 -16.32
N LYS A 21 -6.85 10.49 -16.97
CA LYS A 21 -6.46 10.40 -18.39
C LYS A 21 -5.04 9.87 -18.57
N TRP A 22 -4.10 10.31 -17.75
CA TRP A 22 -2.74 9.77 -17.82
C TRP A 22 -2.62 8.40 -17.14
N ASN A 23 -3.61 8.04 -16.30
CA ASN A 23 -3.70 6.79 -15.57
C ASN A 23 -2.55 6.60 -14.57
N LEU A 24 -2.12 7.70 -13.94
CA LEU A 24 -1.09 7.68 -12.90
C LEU A 24 -1.71 7.40 -11.54
N PRO A 25 -1.06 6.59 -10.68
CA PRO A 25 -1.49 6.43 -9.30
C PRO A 25 -1.30 7.74 -8.53
N ALA A 26 -2.21 8.03 -7.59
CA ALA A 26 -2.07 9.16 -6.69
C ALA A 26 -0.75 9.06 -5.89
N PRO A 27 0.01 10.15 -5.73
CA PRO A 27 1.29 10.13 -5.05
C PRO A 27 1.10 10.04 -3.53
N ASN A 28 2.01 9.38 -2.83
CA ASN A 28 2.10 9.49 -1.36
C ASN A 28 3.06 10.60 -0.90
N LEU A 29 3.80 11.20 -1.83
CA LEU A 29 4.74 12.29 -1.61
C LEU A 29 4.95 13.02 -2.94
N VAL A 30 5.03 14.35 -2.92
CA VAL A 30 5.53 15.12 -4.06
C VAL A 30 6.83 15.79 -3.66
N ILE A 31 7.87 15.61 -4.47
CA ILE A 31 9.13 16.34 -4.30
C ILE A 31 9.25 17.34 -5.44
N SER A 32 9.15 18.61 -5.10
CA SER A 32 9.28 19.72 -6.04
C SER A 32 10.72 20.22 -6.07
N LEU A 33 11.44 19.89 -7.13
CA LEU A 33 12.81 20.34 -7.33
C LEU A 33 12.82 21.80 -7.78
N VAL A 34 13.50 22.64 -7.00
CA VAL A 34 13.70 24.06 -7.27
C VAL A 34 15.20 24.29 -7.41
N GLY A 35 15.62 24.75 -8.59
CA GLY A 35 17.01 25.05 -8.87
C GLY A 35 17.14 26.11 -9.94
N GLY A 36 18.35 26.62 -10.14
CA GLY A 36 18.65 27.58 -11.20
C GLY A 36 18.56 26.91 -12.57
N GLU A 37 18.05 27.66 -13.55
CA GLU A 37 17.95 27.24 -14.95
C GLU A 37 19.21 27.61 -15.75
N GLU A 38 20.32 27.87 -15.04
CA GLU A 38 21.62 28.15 -15.63
C GLU A 38 22.48 26.89 -15.67
N ASP A 39 23.40 26.84 -16.65
CA ASP A 39 24.40 25.78 -16.74
C ASP A 39 25.39 25.91 -15.56
N PHE A 40 25.14 25.14 -14.50
CA PHE A 40 26.06 24.99 -13.39
C PHE A 40 26.76 23.63 -13.43
N GLN A 41 28.06 23.62 -13.14
CA GLN A 41 28.80 22.36 -13.03
C GLN A 41 28.44 21.67 -11.71
N MET A 42 27.56 20.67 -11.79
CA MET A 42 27.14 19.92 -10.62
C MET A 42 28.29 19.12 -10.01
N LYS A 43 28.52 19.30 -8.70
CA LYS A 43 29.52 18.52 -7.96
C LYS A 43 29.18 17.01 -8.04
N PRO A 44 30.18 16.12 -8.18
CA PRO A 44 29.92 14.67 -8.31
C PRO A 44 29.12 14.08 -7.16
N TRP A 45 29.44 14.44 -5.91
CA TRP A 45 28.72 13.94 -4.74
C TRP A 45 27.24 14.33 -4.75
N LEU A 46 26.93 15.56 -5.18
CA LEU A 46 25.56 16.09 -5.19
C LEU A 46 24.73 15.33 -6.23
N ARG A 47 25.31 15.10 -7.41
CA ARG A 47 24.68 14.29 -8.45
C ARG A 47 24.38 12.88 -7.96
N ASP A 48 25.34 12.23 -7.32
CA ASP A 48 25.20 10.85 -6.87
C ASP A 48 24.21 10.74 -5.69
N THR A 49 24.17 11.74 -4.81
CA THR A 49 23.23 11.84 -3.68
C THR A 49 21.80 12.05 -4.16
N LEU A 50 21.56 13.02 -5.05
CA LEU A 50 20.23 13.23 -5.64
C LEU A 50 19.78 11.99 -6.42
N LYS A 51 20.66 11.40 -7.25
CA LYS A 51 20.36 10.17 -8.00
C LYS A 51 19.88 9.07 -7.06
N LYS A 52 20.67 8.70 -6.05
CA LYS A 52 20.32 7.62 -5.12
C LYS A 52 19.07 7.94 -4.31
N GLY A 53 18.98 9.16 -3.78
CA GLY A 53 17.88 9.59 -2.93
C GLY A 53 16.53 9.63 -3.64
N PHE A 54 16.47 10.19 -4.85
CA PHE A 54 15.23 10.22 -5.62
C PHE A 54 14.78 8.84 -6.09
N ILE A 55 15.72 7.97 -6.46
CA ILE A 55 15.41 6.58 -6.81
C ILE A 55 14.77 5.89 -5.59
N LYS A 56 15.45 5.95 -4.44
CA LYS A 56 14.95 5.32 -3.22
C LYS A 56 13.63 5.92 -2.76
N ALA A 57 13.45 7.24 -2.84
CA ALA A 57 12.20 7.91 -2.50
C ALA A 57 11.04 7.51 -3.44
N ALA A 58 11.28 7.40 -4.74
CA ALA A 58 10.26 6.96 -5.70
C ALA A 58 9.91 5.48 -5.54
N GLU A 59 10.88 4.61 -5.32
CA GLU A 59 10.67 3.17 -5.12
C GLU A 59 9.95 2.84 -3.81
N SER A 60 10.30 3.55 -2.73
CA SER A 60 9.71 3.30 -1.40
C SER A 60 8.35 3.96 -1.22
N THR A 61 8.19 5.20 -1.66
CA THR A 61 6.99 6.01 -1.36
C THR A 61 6.02 6.12 -2.54
N GLY A 62 6.45 5.87 -3.78
CA GLY A 62 5.66 6.20 -4.97
C GLY A 62 5.58 7.71 -5.22
N ALA A 63 6.66 8.44 -4.91
CA ALA A 63 6.70 9.89 -5.04
C ALA A 63 6.58 10.38 -6.49
N TRP A 64 5.91 11.51 -6.68
CA TRP A 64 6.02 12.30 -7.91
C TRP A 64 7.16 13.30 -7.78
N ILE A 65 7.93 13.47 -8.85
CA ILE A 65 9.04 14.43 -8.90
C ILE A 65 8.68 15.55 -9.87
N PHE A 66 8.51 16.77 -9.36
CA PHE A 66 8.26 17.97 -10.16
C PHE A 66 9.58 18.67 -10.49
N THR A 67 9.77 19.03 -11.75
CA THR A 67 11.00 19.68 -12.27
C THR A 67 10.66 20.68 -13.38
N SER A 68 11.64 21.44 -13.88
CA SER A 68 11.43 22.46 -14.92
C SER A 68 11.17 21.90 -16.33
N ALA A 69 11.15 20.58 -16.56
CA ALA A 69 11.06 19.93 -17.89
C ALA A 69 12.20 20.23 -18.90
N LEU A 70 12.89 21.35 -18.73
CA LEU A 70 13.94 21.84 -19.60
C LEU A 70 15.24 21.06 -19.36
N ARG A 71 15.99 20.79 -20.42
CA ARG A 71 17.26 20.07 -20.37
C ARG A 71 18.43 20.99 -19.99
N VAL A 72 18.32 21.65 -18.84
CA VAL A 72 19.32 22.60 -18.31
C VAL A 72 19.57 22.36 -16.82
N GLY A 73 20.73 22.79 -16.34
CA GLY A 73 21.07 22.83 -14.91
C GLY A 73 20.84 21.49 -14.19
N VAL A 74 20.08 21.51 -13.10
CA VAL A 74 19.87 20.34 -12.22
C VAL A 74 19.05 19.27 -12.95
N THR A 75 18.05 19.69 -13.72
CA THR A 75 17.10 18.80 -14.41
C THR A 75 17.83 17.87 -15.37
N ARG A 76 18.78 18.38 -16.16
CA ARG A 76 19.58 17.58 -17.12
C ARG A 76 20.28 16.39 -16.45
N HIS A 77 20.84 16.59 -15.26
CA HIS A 77 21.58 15.55 -14.55
C HIS A 77 20.66 14.58 -13.80
N LEU A 78 19.55 15.08 -13.29
CA LEU A 78 18.61 14.33 -12.48
C LEU A 78 17.77 13.36 -13.32
N VAL A 79 17.28 13.78 -14.47
CA VAL A 79 16.35 12.95 -15.25
C VAL A 79 17.11 11.92 -16.10
N GLN A 80 18.38 12.19 -16.44
CA GLN A 80 19.29 11.15 -16.97
C GLN A 80 19.43 9.97 -15.99
N ALA A 81 19.52 10.25 -14.69
CA ALA A 81 19.58 9.21 -13.66
C ALA A 81 18.30 8.35 -13.59
N VAL A 82 17.14 8.94 -13.90
CA VAL A 82 15.86 8.22 -14.01
C VAL A 82 15.86 7.26 -15.22
N ARG A 83 16.50 7.63 -16.33
CA ARG A 83 16.64 6.74 -17.50
C ARG A 83 17.59 5.57 -17.25
N ASP A 84 18.73 5.80 -16.60
CA ASP A 84 19.65 4.72 -16.23
C ASP A 84 18.93 3.64 -15.41
N LEU A 85 17.98 4.04 -14.56
CA LEU A 85 17.11 3.14 -13.79
C LEU A 85 16.13 2.38 -14.68
N ALA A 86 15.44 3.06 -15.61
CA ALA A 86 14.54 2.40 -16.55
C ALA A 86 15.25 1.34 -17.41
N LEU A 87 16.56 1.51 -17.65
CA LEU A 87 17.41 0.55 -18.37
C LEU A 87 18.01 -0.54 -17.47
N ALA A 88 18.28 -0.24 -16.20
CA ALA A 88 18.89 -1.17 -15.24
C ALA A 88 17.87 -2.08 -14.53
N SER A 89 16.62 -1.65 -14.39
CA SER A 89 15.58 -2.41 -13.69
C SER A 89 15.06 -3.59 -14.52
N THR A 90 15.22 -4.79 -14.00
CA THR A 90 14.59 -6.03 -14.53
C THR A 90 13.10 -6.14 -14.12
N SER A 91 12.67 -5.33 -13.16
CA SER A 91 11.28 -5.28 -12.71
C SER A 91 10.49 -4.23 -13.48
N SER A 92 9.45 -4.66 -14.20
CA SER A 92 8.57 -3.81 -15.01
C SER A 92 7.59 -2.94 -14.20
N THR A 93 7.66 -2.95 -12.87
CA THR A 93 6.51 -2.56 -12.02
C THR A 93 6.57 -1.16 -11.42
N LEU A 94 7.72 -0.48 -11.37
CA LEU A 94 7.81 0.87 -10.78
C LEU A 94 8.73 1.77 -11.63
N SER A 95 8.13 2.55 -12.53
CA SER A 95 8.81 3.65 -13.22
C SER A 95 8.71 4.92 -12.38
N VAL A 96 9.83 5.59 -12.11
CA VAL A 96 9.85 6.89 -11.45
C VAL A 96 8.99 7.89 -12.24
N ILE A 97 8.01 8.51 -11.58
CA ILE A 97 7.11 9.48 -12.20
C ILE A 97 7.73 10.87 -12.09
N ALA A 98 8.49 11.24 -13.12
CA ALA A 98 9.01 12.60 -13.29
C ALA A 98 8.05 13.42 -14.18
N ILE A 99 7.48 14.48 -13.64
CA ILE A 99 6.59 15.41 -14.32
C ILE A 99 7.32 16.74 -14.51
N GLY A 100 7.51 17.13 -15.77
CA GLY A 100 8.13 18.40 -16.13
C GLY A 100 7.07 19.49 -16.28
N ILE A 101 7.26 20.65 -15.66
CA ILE A 101 6.40 21.83 -15.79
C ILE A 101 7.24 22.95 -16.39
N ALA A 102 6.91 23.40 -17.60
CA ALA A 102 7.65 24.42 -18.33
C ALA A 102 6.75 25.43 -19.02
N SER A 103 7.26 26.65 -19.16
CA SER A 103 6.70 27.68 -20.03
C SER A 103 6.91 27.30 -21.50
N LEU A 104 5.87 27.39 -22.32
CA LEU A 104 6.01 27.16 -23.77
C LEU A 104 6.93 28.19 -24.44
N ARG A 105 7.16 29.34 -23.80
CA ARG A 105 8.05 30.40 -24.29
C ARG A 105 9.53 30.04 -24.19
N GLU A 106 9.89 29.21 -23.23
CA GLU A 106 11.28 28.81 -22.97
C GLU A 106 11.68 27.59 -23.80
N ILE A 107 10.73 26.94 -24.48
CA ILE A 107 10.96 25.71 -25.21
C ILE A 107 11.41 26.00 -26.64
N GLN A 108 12.55 25.42 -27.01
CA GLN A 108 13.04 25.39 -28.39
C GLN A 108 12.10 24.56 -29.27
N HIS A 109 11.90 24.97 -30.52
CA HIS A 109 11.00 24.32 -31.49
C HIS A 109 9.53 24.21 -31.02
N ARG A 110 9.08 25.17 -30.20
CA ARG A 110 7.70 25.20 -29.66
C ARG A 110 6.60 25.11 -30.71
N GLU A 111 6.85 25.58 -31.94
CA GLU A 111 5.87 25.54 -33.03
C GLU A 111 5.40 24.11 -33.36
N ILE A 112 6.25 23.11 -33.13
CA ILE A 112 5.90 21.69 -33.28
C ILE A 112 4.80 21.31 -32.27
N LEU A 113 4.94 21.78 -31.03
CA LEU A 113 4.02 21.49 -29.91
C LEU A 113 2.73 22.34 -30.02
N GLU A 114 2.84 23.55 -30.54
CA GLU A 114 1.71 24.45 -30.77
C GLU A 114 0.78 23.92 -31.87
N ASN A 115 1.34 23.49 -33.01
CA ASN A 115 0.60 23.02 -34.18
C ASN A 115 0.04 21.59 -34.04
N THR A 116 0.31 20.93 -32.92
CA THR A 116 -0.16 19.56 -32.66
C THR A 116 -1.67 19.52 -32.40
N LYS A 117 -2.39 18.65 -33.11
CA LYS A 117 -3.80 18.33 -32.85
C LYS A 117 -3.93 17.27 -31.74
N SER A 118 -5.04 17.30 -31.00
CA SER A 118 -5.32 16.36 -29.92
C SER A 118 -5.12 14.90 -30.37
N GLU A 119 -4.47 14.10 -29.52
CA GLU A 119 -4.27 12.64 -29.70
C GLU A 119 -3.36 12.20 -30.87
N SER A 120 -2.44 13.06 -31.34
CA SER A 120 -1.45 12.70 -32.36
C SER A 120 -0.05 12.44 -31.79
N LEU A 121 0.71 11.55 -32.46
CA LEU A 121 2.13 11.34 -32.18
C LEU A 121 2.94 12.52 -32.72
N VAL A 122 3.78 13.10 -31.86
CA VAL A 122 4.62 14.26 -32.19
C VAL A 122 6.08 13.84 -32.15
N HIS A 123 6.82 14.15 -33.23
CA HIS A 123 8.26 13.99 -33.24
C HIS A 123 8.92 15.31 -32.85
N TYR A 124 9.62 15.31 -31.72
CA TYR A 124 10.38 16.44 -31.20
C TYR A 124 11.86 16.06 -31.17
N GLN A 125 12.71 16.88 -31.79
CA GLN A 125 14.15 16.67 -31.80
C GLN A 125 14.78 17.58 -30.75
N SER A 126 15.45 16.98 -29.75
CA SER A 126 16.23 17.72 -28.76
C SER A 126 17.59 18.07 -29.34
N ASP A 127 17.95 19.35 -29.32
CA ASP A 127 19.27 19.83 -29.72
C ASP A 127 20.13 20.13 -28.47
N ASP A 128 21.42 19.77 -28.52
CA ASP A 128 22.39 20.06 -27.44
C ASP A 128 23.00 21.47 -27.56
N SER A 129 22.55 22.28 -28.51
CA SER A 129 23.10 23.62 -28.73
C SER A 129 22.65 24.59 -27.64
N THR A 130 23.57 25.01 -26.78
CA THR A 130 23.36 26.01 -25.71
C THR A 130 23.32 27.47 -26.22
N GLN A 131 23.10 27.68 -27.52
CA GLN A 131 23.10 29.02 -28.12
C GLN A 131 21.67 29.59 -28.19
N GLY A 132 21.24 30.24 -27.11
CA GLY A 132 20.03 31.05 -27.08
C GLY A 132 19.33 31.08 -25.72
N PRO A 133 18.31 31.95 -25.55
CA PRO A 133 17.48 32.02 -24.34
C PRO A 133 16.45 30.87 -24.26
N LEU A 134 16.49 29.92 -25.19
CA LEU A 134 15.53 28.82 -25.31
C LEU A 134 16.22 27.49 -25.05
N TYR A 135 15.51 26.59 -24.39
CA TYR A 135 16.00 25.29 -23.98
C TYR A 135 15.23 24.16 -24.65
N SER A 136 15.92 23.07 -24.97
CA SER A 136 15.27 21.84 -25.41
C SER A 136 14.57 21.13 -24.25
N LEU A 137 13.43 20.48 -24.53
CA LEU A 137 12.80 19.58 -23.56
C LEU A 137 13.69 18.38 -23.26
N ASP A 138 13.69 17.95 -22.00
CA ASP A 138 14.41 16.74 -21.59
C ASP A 138 13.57 15.49 -21.91
N HIS A 139 14.14 14.59 -22.69
CA HIS A 139 13.45 13.39 -23.18
C HIS A 139 13.24 12.32 -22.10
N ASN A 140 13.83 12.47 -20.92
CA ASN A 140 13.79 11.48 -19.86
C ASN A 140 12.57 11.63 -18.93
N HIS A 141 11.77 12.71 -19.07
CA HIS A 141 10.53 12.85 -18.30
C HIS A 141 9.45 11.89 -18.78
N SER A 142 8.61 11.47 -17.85
CA SER A 142 7.44 10.65 -18.16
C SER A 142 6.30 11.48 -18.77
N HIS A 143 6.09 12.69 -18.22
CA HIS A 143 4.98 13.57 -18.56
C HIS A 143 5.40 15.03 -18.54
N PHE A 144 4.71 15.85 -19.35
CA PHE A 144 4.96 17.28 -19.47
C PHE A 144 3.67 18.10 -19.29
N ILE A 145 3.75 19.17 -18.52
CA ILE A 145 2.73 20.20 -18.38
C ILE A 145 3.32 21.47 -18.99
N LEU A 146 2.77 21.87 -20.14
CA LEU A 146 3.25 23.02 -20.90
C LEU A 146 2.32 24.19 -20.65
N VAL A 147 2.85 25.27 -20.09
CA VAL A 147 2.07 26.46 -19.75
C VAL A 147 2.04 27.41 -20.96
N GLU A 148 0.83 27.64 -21.47
CA GLU A 148 0.52 28.58 -22.53
C GLU A 148 0.26 29.97 -21.94
N HIS A 149 0.70 31.00 -22.67
CA HIS A 149 0.50 32.41 -22.31
C HIS A 149 -0.52 33.03 -23.26
N SER A 150 -1.46 33.79 -22.70
CA SER A 150 -2.56 34.39 -23.48
C SER A 150 -2.11 35.61 -24.28
N THR A 151 -1.11 36.36 -23.80
CA THR A 151 -0.57 37.57 -24.45
C THR A 151 0.95 37.63 -24.32
N ALA A 152 1.65 38.39 -25.17
CA ALA A 152 3.11 38.50 -25.14
C ALA A 152 3.68 39.34 -23.97
N GLU A 153 2.86 40.21 -23.38
CA GLU A 153 3.26 41.16 -22.33
C GLU A 153 3.05 40.62 -20.90
N GLU A 154 2.33 39.51 -20.74
CA GLU A 154 2.10 38.91 -19.41
C GLU A 154 3.38 38.28 -18.84
N PRO A 155 3.66 38.49 -17.52
CA PRO A 155 4.74 37.84 -16.82
C PRO A 155 4.55 36.32 -16.81
N ASP A 156 5.65 35.56 -16.72
CA ASP A 156 5.57 34.11 -16.75
C ASP A 156 4.71 33.55 -15.59
N GLY A 157 3.57 32.97 -15.94
CA GLY A 157 2.61 32.40 -14.99
C GLY A 157 2.98 31.00 -14.51
N THR A 158 4.06 30.41 -15.04
CA THR A 158 4.47 29.02 -14.73
C THR A 158 4.76 28.83 -13.25
N ALA A 159 5.46 29.78 -12.61
CA ALA A 159 5.75 29.73 -11.18
C ALA A 159 4.47 29.75 -10.33
N LYS A 160 3.50 30.60 -10.69
CA LYS A 160 2.20 30.73 -9.99
C LYS A 160 1.36 29.47 -10.14
N LEU A 161 1.24 28.94 -11.36
CA LEU A 161 0.51 27.71 -11.62
C LEU A 161 1.13 26.54 -10.85
N ARG A 162 2.45 26.44 -10.84
CA ARG A 162 3.17 25.38 -10.13
C ARG A 162 2.93 25.45 -8.62
N LEU A 163 3.02 26.64 -8.01
CA LEU A 163 2.69 26.85 -6.59
C LEU A 163 1.23 26.49 -6.28
N ALA A 164 0.29 26.89 -7.14
CA ALA A 164 -1.12 26.57 -6.97
C ALA A 164 -1.40 25.06 -7.09
N LEU A 165 -0.69 24.36 -7.99
CA LEU A 165 -0.77 22.91 -8.14
C LEU A 165 -0.15 22.17 -6.96
N GLU A 166 1.02 22.60 -6.49
CA GLU A 166 1.67 22.07 -5.28
C GLU A 166 0.73 22.18 -4.08
N LYS A 167 0.12 23.37 -3.87
CA LYS A 167 -0.87 23.57 -2.81
C LYS A 167 -2.10 22.67 -2.97
N HIS A 168 -2.69 22.62 -4.16
CA HIS A 168 -3.88 21.82 -4.39
C HIS A 168 -3.63 20.33 -4.12
N ILE A 169 -2.46 19.82 -4.52
CA ILE A 169 -2.07 18.43 -4.25
C ILE A 169 -1.86 18.22 -2.74
N SER A 170 -1.28 19.19 -2.03
CA SER A 170 -1.08 19.08 -0.58
C SER A 170 -2.37 18.95 0.22
N GLU A 171 -3.46 19.54 -0.27
CA GLU A 171 -4.79 19.48 0.34
C GLU A 171 -5.53 18.17 0.00
N GLN A 172 -4.98 17.30 -0.86
CA GLN A 172 -5.56 16.00 -1.18
C GLN A 172 -5.15 14.94 -0.17
N ARG A 173 -5.95 13.87 -0.08
CA ARG A 173 -5.67 12.72 0.80
C ARG A 173 -5.05 11.56 0.05
N THR A 174 -4.15 10.87 0.73
CA THR A 174 -3.51 9.62 0.29
C THR A 174 -4.52 8.47 0.17
N GLY A 175 -4.14 7.39 -0.52
CA GLY A 175 -5.00 6.21 -0.72
C GLY A 175 -5.94 6.29 -1.93
N TYR A 176 -6.55 5.16 -2.30
CA TYR A 176 -7.42 5.08 -3.47
C TYR A 176 -8.66 5.98 -3.29
N GLY A 177 -8.86 6.94 -4.18
CA GLY A 177 -10.02 7.85 -4.15
C GLY A 177 -10.06 8.81 -2.95
N GLY A 178 -8.92 9.12 -2.31
CA GLY A 178 -8.87 10.05 -1.18
C GLY A 178 -9.41 9.48 0.14
N THR A 179 -9.42 8.16 0.27
CA THR A 179 -10.00 7.44 1.42
C THR A 179 -9.06 7.33 2.62
N GLY A 180 -7.77 7.62 2.45
CA GLY A 180 -6.78 7.64 3.53
C GLY A 180 -6.99 8.84 4.46
N SER A 181 -6.46 8.73 5.67
CA SER A 181 -6.55 9.81 6.66
C SER A 181 -5.52 10.93 6.47
N ILE A 182 -4.50 10.68 5.65
CA ILE A 182 -3.26 11.46 5.60
C ILE A 182 -3.25 12.33 4.35
N GLU A 183 -2.98 13.63 4.52
CA GLU A 183 -2.78 14.58 3.42
C GLU A 183 -1.48 14.27 2.65
N ILE A 184 -1.43 14.59 1.36
CA ILE A 184 -0.26 14.32 0.53
C ILE A 184 0.81 15.37 0.86
N PRO A 185 1.95 15.00 1.44
CA PRO A 185 3.01 15.95 1.73
C PRO A 185 3.69 16.40 0.44
N VAL A 186 3.96 17.70 0.34
CA VAL A 186 4.69 18.33 -0.78
C VAL A 186 5.94 18.99 -0.23
N LEU A 187 7.13 18.43 -0.54
CA LEU A 187 8.41 18.97 -0.12
C LEU A 187 9.07 19.75 -1.27
N CYS A 188 9.50 20.97 -1.02
CA CYS A 188 10.33 21.74 -1.94
C CYS A 188 11.82 21.48 -1.66
N LEU A 189 12.57 21.00 -2.66
CA LEU A 189 14.00 20.75 -2.56
C LEU A 189 14.77 21.86 -3.30
N LEU A 190 15.56 22.64 -2.57
CA LEU A 190 16.40 23.70 -3.13
C LEU A 190 17.82 23.20 -3.45
N VAL A 191 18.22 23.33 -4.71
CA VAL A 191 19.56 22.99 -5.20
C VAL A 191 20.12 24.14 -6.02
N ASN A 192 21.24 24.73 -5.57
CA ASN A 192 21.88 25.90 -6.16
C ASN A 192 20.96 27.14 -6.15
N GLY A 193 20.03 27.25 -7.11
CA GLY A 193 19.03 28.32 -7.20
C GLY A 193 19.60 29.69 -7.61
N GLY A 194 18.87 30.41 -8.46
CA GLY A 194 19.19 31.81 -8.81
C GLY A 194 18.55 32.83 -7.85
N PRO A 195 18.81 34.14 -8.01
CA PRO A 195 18.27 35.19 -7.13
C PRO A 195 16.73 35.19 -7.05
N GLY A 196 16.06 35.02 -8.20
CA GLY A 196 14.59 34.94 -8.27
C GLY A 196 13.98 33.74 -7.52
N THR A 197 14.80 32.77 -7.09
CA THR A 197 14.33 31.65 -6.27
C THR A 197 13.87 32.10 -4.88
N LEU A 198 14.39 33.22 -4.36
CA LEU A 198 13.98 33.74 -3.05
C LEU A 198 12.49 34.09 -2.99
N GLU A 199 11.96 34.73 -4.04
CA GLU A 199 10.52 35.05 -4.11
C GLU A 199 9.66 33.79 -4.13
N ARG A 200 10.11 32.77 -4.89
CA ARG A 200 9.46 31.46 -4.92
C ARG A 200 9.43 30.79 -3.55
N ILE A 201 10.52 30.92 -2.77
CA ILE A 201 10.58 30.38 -1.41
C ILE A 201 9.56 31.09 -0.52
N CYS A 202 9.51 32.43 -0.54
CA CYS A 202 8.53 33.19 0.22
C CYS A 202 7.08 32.80 -0.12
N SER A 203 6.73 32.73 -1.40
CA SER A 203 5.37 32.32 -1.80
C SER A 203 5.06 30.86 -1.45
N GLY A 204 6.07 29.98 -1.42
CA GLY A 204 5.91 28.61 -0.94
C GLY A 204 5.67 28.53 0.57
N LEU A 205 6.39 29.33 1.35
CA LEU A 205 6.24 29.39 2.81
C LEU A 205 4.87 29.92 3.24
N GLU A 206 4.28 30.85 2.48
CA GLU A 206 2.89 31.31 2.71
C GLU A 206 1.86 30.18 2.61
N ASN A 207 2.15 29.14 1.80
CA ASN A 207 1.33 27.94 1.70
C ASN A 207 1.72 26.85 2.71
N SER A 208 2.54 27.17 3.72
CA SER A 208 3.07 26.23 4.70
C SER A 208 3.86 25.05 4.09
N ALA A 209 4.43 25.24 2.89
CA ALA A 209 5.19 24.20 2.23
C ALA A 209 6.57 24.03 2.91
N PRO A 210 6.95 22.81 3.30
CA PRO A 210 8.28 22.53 3.85
C PRO A 210 9.38 22.63 2.78
N TRP A 211 10.55 23.14 3.18
CA TRP A 211 11.71 23.33 2.32
C TRP A 211 12.94 22.59 2.87
N LEU A 212 13.55 21.77 2.01
CA LEU A 212 14.85 21.16 2.25
C LEU A 212 15.92 21.90 1.43
N ILE A 213 16.89 22.50 2.12
CA ILE A 213 17.98 23.27 1.53
C ILE A 213 19.26 22.44 1.59
N LEU A 214 19.85 22.16 0.43
CA LEU A 214 21.11 21.42 0.34
C LEU A 214 22.30 22.39 0.43
N ALA A 215 22.93 22.43 1.59
CA ALA A 215 24.14 23.21 1.81
C ALA A 215 25.29 22.66 0.95
N GLY A 216 26.12 23.57 0.43
CA GLY A 216 27.25 23.21 -0.43
C GLY A 216 26.86 22.97 -1.89
N SER A 217 25.59 23.17 -2.27
CA SER A 217 25.10 23.02 -3.64
C SER A 217 25.31 24.26 -4.52
N GLY A 218 25.60 25.43 -3.93
CA GLY A 218 25.86 26.68 -4.65
C GLY A 218 24.75 27.73 -4.53
N GLY A 219 24.95 28.87 -5.21
CA GLY A 219 23.92 29.90 -5.44
C GLY A 219 23.16 30.36 -4.20
N THR A 220 21.85 30.54 -4.36
CA THR A 220 20.91 30.95 -3.30
C THR A 220 20.86 29.93 -2.15
N ALA A 221 21.06 28.64 -2.41
CA ALA A 221 21.05 27.59 -1.37
C ALA A 221 22.17 27.81 -0.34
N ASP A 222 23.38 28.11 -0.80
CA ASP A 222 24.52 28.40 0.09
C ASP A 222 24.36 29.74 0.84
N ILE A 223 23.76 30.74 0.18
CA ILE A 223 23.48 32.04 0.81
C ILE A 223 22.52 31.85 1.99
N LEU A 224 21.43 31.11 1.78
CA LEU A 224 20.49 30.77 2.85
C LEU A 224 21.15 29.92 3.93
N ALA A 225 21.96 28.92 3.56
CA ALA A 225 22.71 28.10 4.52
C ALA A 225 23.59 28.94 5.45
N SER A 226 24.30 29.94 4.91
CA SER A 226 25.14 30.85 5.70
C SER A 226 24.32 31.66 6.70
N PHE A 227 23.19 32.21 6.29
CA PHE A 227 22.36 33.05 7.15
C PHE A 227 21.50 32.26 8.13
N MET A 228 21.16 31.01 7.83
CA MET A 228 20.49 30.12 8.78
C MET A 228 21.39 29.72 9.94
N ASN A 229 22.70 29.55 9.68
CA ASN A 229 23.68 29.27 10.74
C ASN A 229 23.96 30.51 11.60
N ASP A 230 24.05 31.70 10.99
CA ASP A 230 24.30 32.97 11.67
C ASP A 230 23.24 34.05 11.35
N PRO A 231 22.03 33.99 11.95
CA PRO A 231 20.94 34.94 11.65
C PRO A 231 21.26 36.40 11.99
N GLN A 232 22.23 36.65 12.87
CA GLN A 232 22.65 38.00 13.27
C GLN A 232 23.41 38.74 12.15
N LEU A 233 23.88 38.02 11.12
CA LEU A 233 24.66 38.59 10.02
C LEU A 233 23.81 39.06 8.83
N ILE A 234 22.47 39.03 8.94
CA ILE A 234 21.57 39.46 7.86
C ILE A 234 21.49 40.98 7.81
N ILE A 235 22.56 41.59 7.31
CA ILE A 235 22.68 43.03 7.01
C ILE A 235 22.94 43.24 5.52
N PRO A 236 22.44 44.34 4.92
CA PRO A 236 22.53 44.57 3.47
C PRO A 236 23.94 44.44 2.89
N GLU A 237 24.97 44.90 3.62
CA GLU A 237 26.36 44.85 3.18
C GLU A 237 26.90 43.41 3.08
N VAL A 238 26.49 42.54 4.00
CA VAL A 238 26.89 41.12 4.00
C VAL A 238 26.13 40.36 2.94
N VAL A 239 24.84 40.66 2.76
CA VAL A 239 24.01 40.11 1.68
C VAL A 239 24.61 40.49 0.32
N GLU A 240 24.95 41.75 0.10
CA GLU A 240 25.59 42.20 -1.14
C GLU A 240 26.89 41.43 -1.43
N LYS A 241 27.73 41.24 -0.40
CA LYS A 241 28.98 40.49 -0.53
C LYS A 241 28.73 39.04 -0.95
N GLN A 242 27.78 38.35 -0.30
CA GLN A 242 27.43 36.96 -0.60
C GLN A 242 26.88 36.80 -2.04
N PHE A 243 26.00 37.72 -2.47
CA PHE A 243 25.47 37.71 -3.83
C PHE A 243 26.55 37.95 -4.89
N LYS A 244 27.45 38.91 -4.68
CA LYS A 244 28.58 39.17 -5.58
C LYS A 244 29.56 37.99 -5.66
N GLU A 245 29.76 37.29 -4.55
CA GLU A 245 30.64 36.12 -4.50
C GLU A 245 30.03 34.91 -5.24
N LYS A 246 28.73 34.67 -5.06
CA LYS A 246 28.04 33.51 -5.65
C LYS A 246 27.58 33.73 -7.09
N PHE A 247 27.32 34.98 -7.48
CA PHE A 247 26.87 35.37 -8.82
C PHE A 247 27.78 36.47 -9.41
N PRO A 248 29.06 36.17 -9.71
CA PRO A 248 30.03 37.18 -10.15
C PRO A 248 29.75 37.74 -11.56
N ALA A 249 28.94 37.05 -12.36
CA ALA A 249 28.57 37.47 -13.71
C ALA A 249 27.39 38.46 -13.74
N GLU A 250 26.66 38.60 -12.63
CA GLU A 250 25.48 39.45 -12.52
C GLU A 250 25.76 40.74 -11.77
N SER A 251 25.09 41.83 -12.15
CA SER A 251 25.16 43.12 -11.44
C SER A 251 23.84 43.39 -10.74
N PHE A 252 23.89 43.51 -9.42
CA PHE A 252 22.70 43.75 -8.59
C PHE A 252 22.54 45.22 -8.22
N SER A 253 21.30 45.74 -8.28
CA SER A 253 21.02 47.08 -7.79
C SER A 253 20.93 47.07 -6.26
N TRP A 254 21.28 48.18 -5.61
CA TRP A 254 21.15 48.30 -4.15
C TRP A 254 19.70 48.13 -3.67
N LYS A 255 18.71 48.45 -4.51
CA LYS A 255 17.29 48.23 -4.21
C LYS A 255 16.96 46.74 -4.13
N ASP A 256 17.50 45.94 -5.03
CA ASP A 256 17.30 44.48 -5.04
C ASP A 256 17.95 43.84 -3.83
N ILE A 257 19.17 44.28 -3.46
CA ILE A 257 19.84 43.82 -2.24
C ILE A 257 19.02 44.13 -0.99
N LEU A 258 18.50 45.36 -0.86
CA LEU A 258 17.63 45.72 0.27
C LEU A 258 16.37 44.86 0.29
N HIS A 259 15.76 44.64 -0.87
CA HIS A 259 14.58 43.78 -0.99
C HIS A 259 14.90 42.34 -0.57
N TRP A 260 15.94 41.72 -1.13
CA TRP A 260 16.35 40.36 -0.79
C TRP A 260 16.80 40.21 0.66
N THR A 261 17.39 41.24 1.27
CA THR A 261 17.72 41.22 2.70
C THR A 261 16.45 41.04 3.54
N VAL A 262 15.39 41.80 3.24
CA VAL A 262 14.08 41.66 3.92
C VAL A 262 13.45 40.30 3.62
N THR A 263 13.53 39.85 2.36
CA THR A 263 13.01 38.54 1.94
C THR A 263 13.70 37.39 2.68
N ILE A 264 15.03 37.41 2.82
CA ILE A 264 15.81 36.41 3.57
C ILE A 264 15.43 36.44 5.06
N GLN A 265 15.27 37.62 5.67
CA GLN A 265 14.80 37.73 7.06
C GLN A 265 13.42 37.10 7.24
N ASN A 266 12.50 37.31 6.30
CA ASN A 266 11.17 36.70 6.31
C ASN A 266 11.22 35.18 6.08
N ILE A 267 12.14 34.68 5.26
CA ILE A 267 12.33 33.23 5.09
C ILE A 267 12.81 32.61 6.41
N ILE A 268 13.85 33.18 7.00
CA ILE A 268 14.50 32.62 8.21
C ILE A 268 13.61 32.70 9.45
N SER A 269 12.62 33.59 9.50
CA SER A 269 11.65 33.62 10.59
C SER A 269 10.79 32.33 10.67
N HIS A 270 10.65 31.59 9.56
CA HIS A 270 9.89 30.34 9.48
C HIS A 270 10.77 29.10 9.70
N GLN A 271 11.58 29.08 10.75
CA GLN A 271 12.58 28.01 11.01
C GLN A 271 12.00 26.58 11.09
N HIS A 272 10.71 26.45 11.40
CA HIS A 272 10.03 25.16 11.49
C HIS A 272 9.81 24.48 10.12
N LEU A 273 9.63 25.26 9.04
CA LEU A 273 9.45 24.74 7.68
C LEU A 273 10.78 24.54 6.93
N LEU A 274 11.86 25.15 7.42
CA LEU A 274 13.18 25.11 6.77
C LEU A 274 14.05 24.03 7.38
N THR A 275 14.55 23.11 6.57
CA THR A 275 15.53 22.10 6.97
C THR A 275 16.80 22.29 6.16
N LEU A 276 17.91 22.52 6.86
CA LEU A 276 19.24 22.63 6.27
C LEU A 276 19.96 21.30 6.45
N HIS A 277 20.58 20.79 5.38
CA HIS A 277 21.38 19.57 5.49
C HIS A 277 22.65 19.66 4.64
N ASN A 278 23.77 19.19 5.20
CA ASN A 278 25.07 19.20 4.54
C ASN A 278 25.64 17.79 4.40
N PHE A 279 25.45 17.16 3.24
CA PHE A 279 25.97 15.81 2.98
C PHE A 279 27.49 15.70 2.94
N GLU A 280 28.24 16.81 2.79
CA GLU A 280 29.72 16.78 2.86
C GLU A 280 30.22 16.64 4.31
N GLN A 281 29.44 17.11 5.31
CA GLN A 281 29.82 17.11 6.73
C GLN A 281 29.07 16.04 7.54
N ASP A 282 27.78 15.81 7.25
CA ASP A 282 26.88 14.95 8.02
C ASP A 282 26.84 13.49 7.51
N GLY A 283 27.90 13.06 6.79
CA GLY A 283 27.97 11.99 5.77
C GLY A 283 27.56 10.55 6.10
N SER A 284 26.54 10.31 6.92
CA SER A 284 25.94 9.00 7.17
C SER A 284 24.47 8.88 6.71
N GLU A 285 23.76 10.00 6.55
CA GLU A 285 22.33 9.97 6.25
C GLU A 285 22.05 9.98 4.74
N GLU A 286 21.11 9.15 4.32
CA GLU A 286 20.64 9.13 2.94
C GLU A 286 19.56 10.20 2.72
N LEU A 287 19.49 10.75 1.49
CA LEU A 287 18.59 11.87 1.17
C LEU A 287 17.11 11.57 1.44
N ASP A 288 16.68 10.33 1.23
CA ASP A 288 15.32 9.91 1.58
C ASP A 288 15.06 10.08 3.07
N THR A 289 16.01 9.74 3.94
CA THR A 289 15.89 9.92 5.40
C THR A 289 15.84 11.39 5.79
N VAL A 290 16.65 12.23 5.14
CA VAL A 290 16.66 13.68 5.35
C VAL A 290 15.35 14.34 4.91
N ILE A 291 14.77 13.91 3.78
CA ILE A 291 13.45 14.35 3.30
C ILE A 291 12.39 14.10 4.38
N LEU A 292 12.43 12.95 5.03
CA LEU A 292 11.45 12.54 6.03
C LEU A 292 11.61 13.38 7.30
N LYS A 293 12.85 13.57 7.75
CA LYS A 293 13.15 14.49 8.87
C LYS A 293 12.66 15.90 8.61
N ALA A 294 12.84 16.40 7.38
CA ALA A 294 12.39 17.74 7.01
C ALA A 294 10.87 17.91 7.08
N LEU A 295 10.14 16.90 6.61
CA LEU A 295 8.68 16.88 6.64
C LEU A 295 8.13 16.69 8.05
N VAL A 296 8.73 15.79 8.84
CA VAL A 296 8.40 15.60 10.26
C VAL A 296 8.61 16.89 11.06
N LYS A 297 9.74 17.58 10.84
CA LYS A 297 10.03 18.86 11.50
C LYS A 297 8.95 19.91 11.22
N ALA A 298 8.47 19.98 9.97
CA ALA A 298 7.40 20.90 9.60
C ALA A 298 6.09 20.57 10.33
N CYS A 299 5.73 19.29 10.44
CA CYS A 299 4.52 18.86 11.16
C CYS A 299 4.59 19.10 12.67
N LYS A 300 5.74 18.90 13.32
CA LYS A 300 5.92 19.11 14.77
C LYS A 300 5.50 20.49 15.25
N SER A 301 5.80 21.52 14.45
CA SER A 301 5.51 22.91 14.84
C SER A 301 4.03 23.28 14.90
N GLN A 302 3.15 22.43 14.37
CA GLN A 302 1.70 22.65 14.29
C GLN A 302 0.92 21.86 15.36
N SER A 303 1.58 20.96 16.10
CA SER A 303 0.94 19.95 16.95
C SER A 303 1.34 20.09 18.42
N GLN A 304 0.58 19.48 19.33
CA GLN A 304 0.94 19.35 20.75
C GLN A 304 1.74 18.05 20.95
N GLU A 305 2.66 18.00 21.92
CA GLU A 305 3.63 16.88 22.14
C GLU A 305 3.06 15.45 21.97
N ALA A 306 1.82 15.18 22.42
CA ALA A 306 1.20 13.86 22.30
C ALA A 306 0.66 13.53 20.88
N GLN A 307 0.26 14.54 20.12
CA GLN A 307 -0.24 14.40 18.75
C GLN A 307 0.93 14.39 17.74
N GLU A 308 2.09 14.94 18.10
CA GLU A 308 3.31 14.94 17.29
C GLU A 308 3.76 13.53 16.88
N TYR A 309 3.81 12.57 17.82
CA TYR A 309 4.23 11.20 17.51
C TYR A 309 3.23 10.45 16.62
N LEU A 310 1.93 10.76 16.74
CA LEU A 310 0.90 10.18 15.87
C LEU A 310 1.02 10.71 14.44
N ASP A 311 1.30 12.01 14.28
CA ASP A 311 1.49 12.64 12.97
C ASP A 311 2.78 12.11 12.30
N GLU A 312 3.86 11.95 13.06
CA GLU A 312 5.08 11.26 12.61
C GLU A 312 4.80 9.83 12.14
N LEU A 313 4.02 9.08 12.92
CA LEU A 313 3.69 7.70 12.60
C LEU A 313 2.84 7.62 11.33
N LYS A 314 1.86 8.51 11.17
CA LYS A 314 1.07 8.64 9.95
C LYS A 314 1.96 8.89 8.75
N LEU A 315 2.88 9.84 8.82
CA LEU A 315 3.81 10.13 7.72
C LEU A 315 4.69 8.91 7.40
N ALA A 316 5.27 8.26 8.41
CA ALA A 316 6.06 7.06 8.21
C ALA A 316 5.26 5.94 7.53
N VAL A 317 3.99 5.76 7.91
CA VAL A 317 3.06 4.84 7.26
C VAL A 317 2.82 5.26 5.83
N ALA A 318 2.40 6.49 5.55
CA ALA A 318 2.14 7.01 4.20
C ALA A 318 3.31 6.73 3.26
N TRP A 319 4.54 6.85 3.76
CA TRP A 319 5.77 6.70 2.99
C TRP A 319 6.39 5.31 3.02
N ASN A 320 5.75 4.33 3.65
CA ASN A 320 6.26 2.96 3.69
C ASN A 320 7.69 2.86 4.31
N ARG A 321 8.02 3.70 5.30
CA ARG A 321 9.32 3.75 6.00
C ARG A 321 9.25 3.13 7.38
N VAL A 322 9.17 1.81 7.38
CA VAL A 322 9.04 0.97 8.59
C VAL A 322 10.25 1.09 9.51
N ASP A 323 11.43 1.29 8.92
CA ASP A 323 12.70 1.47 9.62
C ASP A 323 12.70 2.71 10.51
N ILE A 324 12.19 3.84 10.01
CA ILE A 324 12.07 5.08 10.79
C ILE A 324 11.04 4.91 11.89
N ALA A 325 9.85 4.37 11.58
CA ALA A 325 8.84 4.12 12.60
C ALA A 325 9.38 3.21 13.71
N LYS A 326 10.12 2.16 13.36
CA LYS A 326 10.71 1.24 14.34
C LYS A 326 11.80 1.89 15.19
N SER A 327 12.69 2.67 14.59
CA SER A 327 13.87 3.22 15.28
C SER A 327 13.60 4.50 16.07
N GLU A 328 12.73 5.38 15.57
CA GLU A 328 12.49 6.70 16.17
C GLU A 328 11.20 6.75 16.98
N ILE A 329 10.15 6.02 16.57
CA ILE A 329 8.81 6.13 17.18
C ILE A 329 8.56 5.02 18.21
N PHE A 330 8.79 3.75 17.84
CA PHE A 330 8.51 2.61 18.72
C PHE A 330 9.64 2.27 19.70
N ASN A 331 10.87 2.71 19.43
CA ASN A 331 11.99 2.60 20.37
C ASN A 331 12.12 3.80 21.33
N GLY A 332 11.23 4.79 21.21
CA GLY A 332 11.18 5.94 22.11
C GLY A 332 10.48 5.65 23.44
N ASP A 333 10.34 6.67 24.28
CA ASP A 333 9.75 6.57 25.62
C ASP A 333 8.20 6.54 25.62
N VAL A 334 7.56 6.33 24.47
CA VAL A 334 6.10 6.41 24.32
C VAL A 334 5.45 5.04 24.50
N GLU A 335 4.58 4.89 25.49
CA GLU A 335 3.73 3.71 25.66
C GLU A 335 2.50 3.79 24.75
N TRP A 336 2.48 3.01 23.68
CA TRP A 336 1.38 2.93 22.72
C TRP A 336 0.24 2.04 23.22
N LYS A 337 -1.01 2.52 23.16
CA LYS A 337 -2.18 1.68 23.38
C LYS A 337 -2.77 1.21 22.06
N SER A 338 -3.50 0.10 22.09
CA SER A 338 -4.15 -0.44 20.90
C SER A 338 -5.13 0.54 20.25
N CYS A 339 -5.76 1.45 21.02
CA CYS A 339 -6.67 2.47 20.49
C CYS A 339 -5.97 3.56 19.67
N ASP A 340 -4.72 3.87 20.02
CA ASP A 340 -3.94 4.93 19.37
C ASP A 340 -3.49 4.48 17.97
N LEU A 341 -3.29 3.17 17.80
CA LEU A 341 -2.81 2.56 16.57
C LEU A 341 -3.93 2.21 15.56
N GLU A 342 -5.21 2.41 15.91
CA GLU A 342 -6.32 1.93 15.07
C GLU A 342 -6.42 2.67 13.72
N GLU A 343 -6.19 3.98 13.71
CA GLU A 343 -6.25 4.78 12.47
C GLU A 343 -5.11 4.39 11.51
N VAL A 344 -3.89 4.34 12.03
CA VAL A 344 -2.70 3.96 11.24
C VAL A 344 -2.74 2.49 10.82
N MET A 345 -3.34 1.60 11.61
CA MET A 345 -3.58 0.21 11.24
C MET A 345 -4.55 0.11 10.05
N MET A 346 -5.66 0.86 10.06
CA MET A 346 -6.57 0.93 8.91
C MET A 346 -5.83 1.41 7.65
N ASP A 347 -5.03 2.47 7.75
CA ASP A 347 -4.29 3.00 6.61
C ASP A 347 -3.22 2.02 6.10
N ALA A 348 -2.51 1.32 6.98
CA ALA A 348 -1.54 0.31 6.60
C ALA A 348 -2.20 -0.90 5.90
N LEU A 349 -3.38 -1.31 6.37
CA LEU A 349 -4.19 -2.33 5.70
C LEU A 349 -4.62 -1.85 4.32
N VAL A 350 -5.33 -0.73 4.20
CA VAL A 350 -5.86 -0.21 2.92
C VAL A 350 -4.74 -0.09 1.88
N ASN A 351 -3.58 0.45 2.26
CA ASN A 351 -2.44 0.69 1.38
C ASN A 351 -1.48 -0.51 1.19
N ASN A 352 -1.87 -1.71 1.63
CA ASN A 352 -1.07 -2.95 1.45
C ASN A 352 0.36 -2.87 2.02
N LYS A 353 0.50 -2.43 3.27
CA LYS A 353 1.79 -2.26 3.97
C LYS A 353 1.98 -3.34 5.06
N PRO A 354 2.32 -4.60 4.69
CA PRO A 354 2.36 -5.72 5.63
C PRO A 354 3.38 -5.57 6.76
N GLU A 355 4.54 -4.95 6.48
CA GLU A 355 5.58 -4.73 7.48
C GLU A 355 5.13 -3.75 8.58
N PHE A 356 4.34 -2.73 8.24
CA PHE A 356 3.73 -1.85 9.22
C PHE A 356 2.67 -2.55 10.07
N VAL A 357 1.82 -3.36 9.43
CA VAL A 357 0.83 -4.16 10.16
C VAL A 357 1.52 -5.05 11.19
N LYS A 358 2.60 -5.73 10.79
CA LYS A 358 3.43 -6.53 11.71
C LYS A 358 4.03 -5.68 12.82
N LEU A 359 4.65 -4.55 12.48
CA LEU A 359 5.24 -3.63 13.45
C LEU A 359 4.21 -3.18 14.51
N PHE A 360 2.98 -2.87 14.11
CA PHE A 360 1.95 -2.44 15.05
C PHE A 360 1.50 -3.56 15.98
N ILE A 361 1.34 -4.77 15.47
CA ILE A 361 0.98 -5.94 16.28
C ILE A 361 2.09 -6.27 17.27
N ASP A 362 3.35 -6.25 16.81
CA ASP A 362 4.53 -6.48 17.66
C ASP A 362 4.66 -5.42 18.77
N ASN A 363 4.10 -4.21 18.58
CA ASN A 363 4.09 -3.10 19.54
C ASN A 363 2.73 -2.85 20.23
N GLY A 364 1.88 -3.89 20.35
CA GLY A 364 0.72 -3.85 21.24
C GLY A 364 -0.65 -3.60 20.59
N ALA A 365 -0.73 -3.52 19.25
CA ALA A 365 -2.03 -3.49 18.56
C ALA A 365 -2.73 -4.85 18.64
N ASN A 366 -3.96 -4.87 19.17
CA ASN A 366 -4.76 -6.08 19.27
C ASN A 366 -5.79 -6.19 18.15
N ILE A 367 -5.59 -7.13 17.23
CA ILE A 367 -6.48 -7.36 16.09
C ILE A 367 -7.92 -7.76 16.50
N TYR A 368 -8.09 -8.43 17.65
CA TYR A 368 -9.42 -8.78 18.17
C TYR A 368 -10.18 -7.57 18.73
N GLU A 369 -9.47 -6.55 19.21
CA GLU A 369 -10.10 -5.29 19.64
C GLU A 369 -10.35 -4.36 18.45
N PHE A 370 -9.40 -4.35 17.51
CA PHE A 370 -9.42 -3.51 16.34
C PHE A 370 -10.53 -3.87 15.34
N LEU A 371 -10.72 -5.14 14.98
CA LEU A 371 -11.58 -5.48 13.84
C LEU A 371 -13.06 -5.64 14.22
N THR A 372 -13.84 -4.58 13.99
CA THR A 372 -15.31 -4.59 14.00
C THR A 372 -15.90 -4.90 12.62
N TYR A 373 -17.16 -5.31 12.56
CA TYR A 373 -17.85 -5.47 11.27
C TYR A 373 -17.95 -4.16 10.47
N SER A 374 -18.04 -3.00 11.13
CA SER A 374 -17.95 -1.69 10.48
C SER A 374 -16.61 -1.43 9.80
N ARG A 375 -15.49 -1.74 10.48
CA ARG A 375 -14.15 -1.61 9.91
C ARG A 375 -13.93 -2.61 8.78
N LEU A 376 -14.36 -3.85 8.95
CA LEU A 376 -14.28 -4.87 7.91
C LEU A 376 -15.05 -4.45 6.65
N GLN A 377 -16.27 -3.92 6.79
CA GLN A 377 -17.04 -3.40 5.67
C GLN A 377 -16.29 -2.24 4.99
N ARG A 378 -15.73 -1.31 5.77
CA ARG A 378 -14.91 -0.21 5.25
C ARG A 378 -13.70 -0.72 4.45
N LEU A 379 -13.05 -1.80 4.89
CA LEU A 379 -11.95 -2.44 4.15
C LEU A 379 -12.43 -2.98 2.79
N TYR A 380 -13.61 -3.60 2.71
CA TYR A 380 -14.20 -4.03 1.44
C TYR A 380 -14.67 -2.87 0.54
N CYS A 381 -15.06 -1.73 1.12
CA CYS A 381 -15.38 -0.53 0.35
C CYS A 381 -14.15 0.24 -0.15
N SER A 382 -12.97 0.02 0.44
CA SER A 382 -11.71 0.70 0.09
C SER A 382 -10.94 0.07 -1.07
N ILE A 383 -11.52 -0.92 -1.75
CA ILE A 383 -10.87 -1.69 -2.81
C ILE A 383 -10.77 -0.86 -4.10
N SER A 384 -9.67 -1.03 -4.84
CA SER A 384 -9.48 -0.38 -6.14
C SER A 384 -10.56 -0.81 -7.15
N GLN A 385 -11.11 0.14 -7.90
CA GLN A 385 -12.09 -0.15 -8.97
C GLN A 385 -11.51 -1.02 -10.10
N LYS A 386 -10.18 -1.10 -10.21
CA LYS A 386 -9.49 -1.97 -11.18
C LYS A 386 -9.37 -3.41 -10.71
N CYS A 387 -9.69 -3.71 -9.46
CA CYS A 387 -9.60 -5.05 -8.90
C CYS A 387 -10.83 -5.87 -9.30
N LEU A 388 -10.63 -7.12 -9.72
CA LEU A 388 -11.71 -8.07 -10.01
C LEU A 388 -12.72 -8.20 -8.87
N LEU A 389 -12.28 -8.16 -7.60
CA LEU A 389 -13.19 -8.22 -6.46
C LEU A 389 -14.19 -7.04 -6.46
N TYR A 390 -13.77 -5.84 -6.88
CA TYR A 390 -14.66 -4.69 -6.97
C TYR A 390 -15.76 -4.93 -8.02
N GLU A 391 -15.41 -5.47 -9.20
CA GLU A 391 -16.37 -5.79 -10.25
C GLU A 391 -17.39 -6.85 -9.79
N LEU A 392 -16.93 -7.88 -9.08
CA LEU A 392 -17.79 -8.93 -8.53
C LEU A 392 -18.74 -8.40 -7.46
N LEU A 393 -18.25 -7.54 -6.57
CA LEU A 393 -19.08 -6.88 -5.55
C LEU A 393 -20.10 -5.94 -6.20
N LEU A 394 -19.71 -5.18 -7.22
CA LEU A 394 -20.60 -4.31 -7.98
C LEU A 394 -21.74 -5.11 -8.63
N LYS A 395 -21.41 -6.25 -9.26
CA LYS A 395 -22.41 -7.15 -9.83
C LYS A 395 -23.42 -7.65 -8.79
N LYS A 396 -22.96 -8.07 -7.60
CA LYS A 396 -23.85 -8.51 -6.51
C LYS A 396 -24.68 -7.38 -5.92
N HIS A 397 -24.12 -6.16 -5.89
CA HIS A 397 -24.82 -4.97 -5.45
C HIS A 397 -25.97 -4.63 -6.40
N GLU A 398 -25.72 -4.65 -7.71
CA GLU A 398 -26.74 -4.45 -8.75
C GLU A 398 -27.84 -5.52 -8.71
N GLU A 399 -27.48 -6.80 -8.57
CA GLU A 399 -28.44 -7.90 -8.40
C GLU A 399 -29.36 -7.67 -7.18
N SER A 400 -28.80 -7.18 -6.07
CA SER A 400 -29.54 -6.87 -4.84
C SER A 400 -30.48 -5.69 -5.03
N LYS A 401 -30.03 -4.63 -5.72
CA LYS A 401 -30.83 -3.44 -6.04
C LYS A 401 -32.00 -3.80 -6.95
N LEU A 402 -31.77 -4.61 -7.98
CA LEU A 402 -32.82 -5.10 -8.88
C LEU A 402 -33.87 -5.92 -8.12
N THR A 403 -33.44 -6.80 -7.23
CA THR A 403 -34.33 -7.59 -6.36
C THR A 403 -35.20 -6.68 -5.47
N LEU A 404 -34.62 -5.61 -4.91
CA LEU A 404 -35.33 -4.67 -4.05
C LEU A 404 -36.33 -3.79 -4.83
N THR A 405 -35.94 -3.32 -6.01
CA THR A 405 -36.83 -2.52 -6.88
C THR A 405 -38.02 -3.33 -7.41
N GLY A 406 -37.84 -4.63 -7.68
CA GLY A 406 -38.93 -5.54 -8.04
C GLY A 406 -39.93 -5.80 -6.91
N LEU A 407 -39.54 -5.58 -5.65
CA LEU A 407 -40.39 -5.74 -4.47
C LEU A 407 -41.10 -4.46 -4.03
N THR A 408 -40.57 -3.27 -4.36
CA THR A 408 -41.03 -1.98 -3.79
C THR A 408 -41.62 -1.00 -4.79
N GLY A 409 -41.55 -1.23 -6.10
CA GLY A 409 -42.31 -0.46 -7.10
C GLY A 409 -42.02 1.05 -7.17
N GLN A 410 -40.97 1.55 -6.50
CA GLN A 410 -40.55 2.95 -6.57
C GLN A 410 -39.19 3.07 -7.26
N GLN A 411 -39.16 3.86 -8.34
CA GLN A 411 -37.91 4.34 -8.94
C GLN A 411 -37.32 5.41 -8.02
N GLN A 412 -36.24 5.08 -7.31
CA GLN A 412 -35.37 6.11 -6.74
C GLN A 412 -34.44 6.64 -7.84
N SER A 413 -34.46 7.96 -8.01
CA SER A 413 -33.76 8.70 -9.05
C SER A 413 -32.23 8.54 -8.97
N ASP A 414 -31.60 8.66 -10.13
CA ASP A 414 -30.17 8.80 -10.36
C ASP A 414 -29.48 9.70 -9.31
N GLN A 415 -28.75 9.08 -8.39
CA GLN A 415 -27.68 9.72 -7.64
C GLN A 415 -26.38 9.28 -8.31
N LYS A 416 -26.02 9.96 -9.41
CA LYS A 416 -24.67 9.90 -9.99
C LYS A 416 -23.71 10.53 -8.98
N ASP A 417 -22.55 9.89 -8.81
CA ASP A 417 -21.36 10.39 -8.09
C ASP A 417 -21.22 10.03 -6.60
N THR A 418 -21.59 8.81 -6.20
CA THR A 418 -21.02 8.23 -4.96
C THR A 418 -20.64 6.77 -5.18
N CYS A 419 -19.43 6.39 -4.78
CA CYS A 419 -19.00 4.98 -4.81
C CYS A 419 -20.01 4.11 -4.02
N PRO A 420 -20.41 2.95 -4.55
CA PRO A 420 -21.37 2.08 -3.88
C PRO A 420 -20.80 1.59 -2.55
N LEU A 421 -21.58 1.75 -1.48
CA LEU A 421 -21.28 1.21 -0.16
C LEU A 421 -21.65 -0.28 -0.13
N PHE A 422 -20.67 -1.14 -0.43
CA PHE A 422 -20.82 -2.59 -0.34
C PHE A 422 -21.17 -3.04 1.07
N THR A 423 -22.05 -4.04 1.18
CA THR A 423 -22.47 -4.64 2.44
C THR A 423 -21.77 -5.98 2.68
N LEU A 424 -21.56 -6.37 3.93
CA LEU A 424 -20.98 -7.68 4.25
C LEU A 424 -21.85 -8.86 3.75
N THR A 425 -23.15 -8.64 3.57
CA THR A 425 -24.04 -9.62 2.92
C THR A 425 -23.72 -9.84 1.45
N GLU A 426 -23.32 -8.81 0.71
CA GLU A 426 -22.86 -8.95 -0.67
C GLU A 426 -21.52 -9.68 -0.72
N VAL A 427 -20.60 -9.35 0.20
CA VAL A 427 -19.33 -10.08 0.37
C VAL A 427 -19.58 -11.56 0.64
N SER A 428 -20.50 -11.89 1.56
CA SER A 428 -20.90 -13.27 1.88
C SER A 428 -21.42 -14.03 0.65
N ARG A 429 -22.15 -13.36 -0.26
CA ARG A 429 -22.61 -13.96 -1.52
C ARG A 429 -21.47 -14.21 -2.50
N VAL A 430 -20.52 -13.28 -2.64
CA VAL A 430 -19.31 -13.51 -3.46
C VAL A 430 -18.51 -14.68 -2.91
N LEU A 431 -18.31 -14.73 -1.59
CA LEU A 431 -17.62 -15.86 -0.94
C LEU A 431 -18.34 -17.18 -1.15
N LYS A 432 -19.67 -17.19 -1.12
CA LYS A 432 -20.47 -18.39 -1.41
C LYS A 432 -20.27 -18.88 -2.83
N ASP A 433 -20.12 -18.00 -3.82
CA ASP A 433 -19.86 -18.40 -5.21
C ASP A 433 -18.47 -19.07 -5.36
N PHE A 434 -17.53 -18.83 -4.44
CA PHE A 434 -16.19 -19.43 -4.46
C PHE A 434 -16.03 -20.63 -3.54
N LEU A 435 -16.62 -20.58 -2.34
CA LEU A 435 -16.39 -21.54 -1.26
C LEU A 435 -17.63 -22.38 -0.93
N ASP A 436 -18.73 -22.22 -1.68
CA ASP A 436 -19.98 -22.97 -1.52
C ASP A 436 -20.45 -23.02 -0.04
N ASP A 437 -20.56 -24.23 0.52
CA ASP A 437 -21.01 -24.45 1.89
C ASP A 437 -19.92 -24.15 2.94
N ALA A 438 -18.65 -24.00 2.55
CA ALA A 438 -17.54 -23.71 3.47
C ALA A 438 -17.55 -22.28 4.04
N CYS A 439 -18.33 -21.38 3.43
CA CYS A 439 -18.59 -20.03 3.95
C CYS A 439 -20.01 -19.84 4.48
N LYS A 440 -20.77 -20.92 4.68
CA LYS A 440 -22.15 -20.84 5.17
C LYS A 440 -22.20 -20.16 6.54
N GLY A 441 -22.92 -19.03 6.62
CA GLY A 441 -23.06 -18.25 7.85
C GLY A 441 -22.01 -17.14 8.03
N PHE A 442 -21.08 -16.98 7.09
CA PHE A 442 -20.15 -15.84 7.13
C PHE A 442 -20.94 -14.54 7.04
N TYR A 443 -20.69 -13.65 7.99
CA TYR A 443 -21.36 -12.35 8.10
C TYR A 443 -22.90 -12.45 8.12
N GLN A 444 -23.43 -13.46 8.83
CA GLN A 444 -24.87 -13.62 9.07
C GLN A 444 -25.10 -13.84 10.56
N ASP A 445 -26.09 -13.17 11.15
CA ASP A 445 -26.42 -13.40 12.56
C ASP A 445 -27.17 -14.74 12.72
N LEU A 446 -26.44 -15.77 13.15
CA LEU A 446 -26.99 -17.10 13.45
C LEU A 446 -27.47 -17.22 14.90
N ARG A 447 -27.36 -16.16 15.74
CA ARG A 447 -27.61 -16.27 17.19
C ARG A 447 -29.07 -16.46 17.60
N HIS A 448 -30.00 -16.54 16.64
CA HIS A 448 -31.42 -16.78 16.93
C HIS A 448 -31.90 -18.23 16.87
N GLU A 449 -31.06 -19.23 16.53
CA GLU A 449 -31.50 -20.63 16.54
C GLU A 449 -31.48 -21.30 17.95
N GLY A 450 -30.92 -20.64 18.98
CA GLY A 450 -30.60 -21.30 20.26
C GLY A 450 -31.57 -21.13 21.45
N LYS A 451 -32.53 -20.18 21.45
CA LYS A 451 -33.40 -19.94 22.62
C LYS A 451 -34.81 -19.42 22.26
N LYS A 452 -35.70 -20.28 21.77
CA LYS A 452 -37.16 -20.12 21.95
C LYS A 452 -37.86 -21.48 22.10
N LYS A 453 -38.00 -21.96 23.34
CA LYS A 453 -39.11 -22.86 23.71
C LYS A 453 -40.31 -21.97 24.04
N SER A 454 -41.21 -21.82 23.07
CA SER A 454 -42.68 -21.87 23.21
C SER A 454 -43.38 -20.98 22.15
N ASP A 455 -44.27 -21.64 21.43
CA ASP A 455 -45.39 -21.12 20.64
C ASP A 455 -45.18 -20.44 19.26
N LYS A 456 -45.55 -21.25 18.26
CA LYS A 456 -46.37 -20.98 17.06
C LYS A 456 -45.87 -20.07 15.92
N MET A 457 -46.00 -20.68 14.74
CA MET A 457 -46.16 -20.18 13.38
C MET A 457 -44.88 -19.95 12.56
N ASN A 458 -44.73 -20.83 11.56
CA ASN A 458 -43.78 -20.78 10.46
C ASN A 458 -43.77 -19.41 9.77
N THR A 459 -42.72 -18.65 10.01
CA THR A 459 -42.09 -17.77 9.02
C THR A 459 -40.60 -17.98 9.18
N LYS A 460 -39.91 -18.44 8.14
CA LYS A 460 -38.44 -18.40 8.08
C LYS A 460 -38.04 -16.93 8.21
N GLY A 461 -37.69 -16.51 9.42
CA GLY A 461 -37.26 -15.15 9.69
C GLY A 461 -36.01 -14.87 8.87
N LEU A 462 -36.02 -13.77 8.12
CA LEU A 462 -34.78 -13.24 7.57
C LEU A 462 -33.79 -13.01 8.72
N PRO A 463 -32.49 -13.27 8.52
CA PRO A 463 -31.46 -12.89 9.50
C PRO A 463 -31.61 -11.41 9.84
N GLY A 464 -31.54 -11.07 11.12
CA GLY A 464 -31.51 -9.68 11.56
C GLY A 464 -30.28 -8.94 11.00
N PRO A 465 -30.32 -7.60 10.91
CA PRO A 465 -29.14 -6.83 10.52
C PRO A 465 -28.01 -7.08 11.53
N LEU A 466 -26.81 -7.36 11.02
CA LEU A 466 -25.61 -7.49 11.84
C LEU A 466 -25.38 -6.22 12.67
N ASP A 467 -24.99 -6.38 13.93
CA ASP A 467 -24.49 -5.25 14.72
C ASP A 467 -23.11 -4.83 14.21
N MET A 468 -23.05 -3.66 13.58
CA MET A 468 -21.84 -3.13 12.95
C MET A 468 -20.75 -2.74 13.96
N ASN A 469 -21.12 -2.50 15.22
CA ASN A 469 -20.17 -2.21 16.29
C ASN A 469 -19.63 -3.47 16.96
N GLN A 470 -20.20 -4.64 16.62
CA GLN A 470 -19.71 -5.90 17.12
C GLN A 470 -18.33 -6.22 16.55
N LYS A 471 -17.45 -6.75 17.41
CA LYS A 471 -16.16 -7.34 17.03
C LYS A 471 -16.37 -8.57 16.15
N SER A 472 -15.51 -8.75 15.14
CA SER A 472 -15.51 -9.96 14.32
C SER A 472 -15.28 -11.20 15.18
N GLU A 473 -15.99 -12.29 14.85
CA GLU A 473 -15.82 -13.58 15.52
C GLU A 473 -14.45 -14.21 15.28
N ASN A 474 -13.86 -13.99 14.10
CA ASN A 474 -12.51 -14.44 13.80
C ASN A 474 -11.81 -13.41 12.90
N PRO A 475 -11.11 -12.44 13.51
CA PRO A 475 -10.58 -11.30 12.77
C PRO A 475 -9.40 -11.67 11.87
N TRP A 476 -8.57 -12.66 12.27
CA TRP A 476 -7.46 -13.14 11.43
C TRP A 476 -7.96 -13.82 10.17
N ARG A 477 -9.00 -14.66 10.27
CA ARG A 477 -9.64 -15.28 9.10
C ARG A 477 -10.22 -14.22 8.18
N ASP A 478 -10.96 -13.26 8.73
CA ASP A 478 -11.64 -12.24 7.92
C ASP A 478 -10.62 -11.35 7.17
N LEU A 479 -9.54 -10.94 7.85
CA LEU A 479 -8.42 -10.21 7.23
C LEU A 479 -7.66 -11.07 6.21
N PHE A 480 -7.44 -12.35 6.50
CA PHE A 480 -6.83 -13.30 5.57
C PHE A 480 -7.64 -13.43 4.28
N VAL A 481 -8.95 -13.67 4.39
CA VAL A 481 -9.86 -13.78 3.24
C VAL A 481 -9.88 -12.48 2.44
N TRP A 482 -9.97 -11.32 3.12
CA TRP A 482 -9.92 -10.01 2.47
C TRP A 482 -8.59 -9.76 1.71
N ALA A 483 -7.46 -10.22 2.25
CA ALA A 483 -6.15 -10.09 1.60
C ALA A 483 -6.00 -11.05 0.41
N VAL A 484 -6.48 -12.30 0.53
CA VAL A 484 -6.46 -13.30 -0.56
C VAL A 484 -7.29 -12.85 -1.74
N LEU A 485 -8.51 -12.34 -1.51
CA LEU A 485 -9.39 -11.88 -2.60
C LEU A 485 -8.83 -10.67 -3.36
N GLN A 486 -7.93 -9.90 -2.76
CA GLN A 486 -7.25 -8.78 -3.43
C GLN A 486 -5.87 -9.15 -3.99
N ASN A 487 -5.51 -10.44 -3.98
CA ASN A 487 -4.22 -10.92 -4.45
C ASN A 487 -3.00 -10.32 -3.69
N ARG A 488 -3.16 -10.03 -2.39
CA ARG A 488 -2.12 -9.42 -1.53
C ARG A 488 -1.32 -10.49 -0.78
N HIS A 489 -0.46 -11.23 -1.47
CA HIS A 489 0.21 -12.43 -0.92
C HIS A 489 1.01 -12.20 0.37
N LYS A 490 1.82 -11.15 0.45
CA LYS A 490 2.64 -10.88 1.65
C LYS A 490 1.78 -10.71 2.90
N MET A 491 0.69 -9.95 2.76
CA MET A 491 -0.26 -9.67 3.84
C MET A 491 -1.08 -10.92 4.19
N ALA A 492 -1.55 -11.66 3.18
CA ALA A 492 -2.29 -12.90 3.39
C ALA A 492 -1.42 -13.99 4.06
N ASN A 493 -0.15 -14.13 3.69
CA ASN A 493 0.77 -15.07 4.35
C ASN A 493 0.98 -14.73 5.83
N TYR A 494 1.08 -13.44 6.16
CA TYR A 494 1.20 -13.00 7.55
C TYR A 494 -0.07 -13.33 8.35
N PHE A 495 -1.25 -13.01 7.82
CA PHE A 495 -2.52 -13.34 8.49
C PHE A 495 -2.78 -14.84 8.59
N TRP A 496 -2.32 -15.62 7.60
CA TRP A 496 -2.37 -17.07 7.67
C TRP A 496 -1.49 -17.62 8.80
N ALA A 497 -0.28 -17.09 8.97
CA ALA A 497 0.63 -17.50 10.03
C ALA A 497 0.11 -17.15 11.44
N MET A 498 -0.64 -16.06 11.58
CA MET A 498 -1.26 -15.64 12.84
C MET A 498 -2.63 -16.29 13.10
N GLY A 499 -3.28 -16.81 12.05
CA GLY A 499 -4.62 -17.36 12.10
C GLY A 499 -4.67 -18.81 12.59
N GLN A 500 -5.88 -19.26 12.94
CA GLN A 500 -6.15 -20.65 13.34
C GLN A 500 -6.55 -21.52 12.14
N GLU A 501 -6.51 -22.84 12.31
CA GLU A 501 -6.88 -23.83 11.29
C GLU A 501 -6.09 -23.69 9.96
N GLY A 502 -4.77 -23.58 10.06
CA GLY A 502 -3.87 -23.26 8.93
C GLY A 502 -4.05 -24.14 7.68
N VAL A 503 -4.22 -25.46 7.81
CA VAL A 503 -4.41 -26.37 6.66
C VAL A 503 -5.72 -26.04 5.93
N ALA A 504 -6.82 -25.87 6.67
CA ALA A 504 -8.12 -25.51 6.08
C ALA A 504 -8.07 -24.13 5.42
N SER A 505 -7.45 -23.14 6.08
CA SER A 505 -7.29 -21.78 5.57
C SER A 505 -6.47 -21.74 4.28
N ALA A 506 -5.37 -22.52 4.19
CA ALA A 506 -4.57 -22.62 2.98
C ALA A 506 -5.33 -23.28 1.82
N LEU A 507 -6.11 -24.33 2.09
CA LEU A 507 -6.96 -24.97 1.07
C LEU A 507 -8.08 -24.04 0.58
N ALA A 508 -8.72 -23.29 1.49
CA ALA A 508 -9.73 -22.28 1.13
C ALA A 508 -9.14 -21.16 0.26
N ALA A 509 -7.94 -20.66 0.59
CA ALA A 509 -7.25 -19.68 -0.24
C ALA A 509 -6.88 -20.23 -1.62
N CYS A 510 -6.45 -21.50 -1.69
CA CYS A 510 -6.20 -22.18 -2.95
C CYS A 510 -7.47 -22.21 -3.84
N LYS A 511 -8.63 -22.57 -3.27
CA LYS A 511 -9.92 -22.55 -3.99
C LYS A 511 -10.27 -21.15 -4.48
N ILE A 512 -10.20 -20.15 -3.61
CA ILE A 512 -10.50 -18.73 -3.96
C ILE A 512 -9.62 -18.28 -5.13
N LEU A 513 -8.30 -18.50 -5.07
CA LEU A 513 -7.37 -18.00 -6.08
C LEU A 513 -7.52 -18.74 -7.42
N LYS A 514 -7.84 -20.04 -7.40
CA LYS A 514 -8.16 -20.80 -8.63
C LYS A 514 -9.41 -20.24 -9.31
N GLU A 515 -10.48 -19.96 -8.56
CA GLU A 515 -11.71 -19.37 -9.13
C GLU A 515 -11.50 -17.92 -9.59
N MET A 516 -10.82 -17.10 -8.79
CA MET A 516 -10.49 -15.72 -9.17
C MET A 516 -9.64 -15.67 -10.44
N SER A 517 -8.64 -16.54 -10.57
CA SER A 517 -7.81 -16.62 -11.78
C SER A 517 -8.60 -17.03 -13.02
N ARG A 518 -9.70 -17.78 -12.88
CA ARG A 518 -10.55 -18.18 -14.00
C ARG A 518 -11.41 -17.03 -14.50
N LEU A 519 -11.79 -16.11 -13.61
CA LEU A 519 -12.61 -14.94 -13.90
C LEU A 519 -11.79 -13.72 -14.33
N GLU A 520 -10.51 -13.67 -13.97
CA GLU A 520 -9.61 -12.56 -14.29
C GLU A 520 -9.31 -12.45 -15.78
N THR A 521 -9.48 -11.25 -16.33
CA THR A 521 -9.20 -10.96 -17.74
C THR A 521 -7.76 -10.52 -17.95
N GLU A 522 -7.13 -9.93 -16.92
CA GLU A 522 -5.73 -9.52 -16.98
C GLU A 522 -4.79 -10.73 -16.83
N THR A 523 -4.11 -11.08 -17.92
CA THR A 523 -3.19 -12.25 -17.98
C THR A 523 -2.12 -12.26 -16.89
N LYS A 524 -1.57 -11.10 -16.54
CA LYS A 524 -0.55 -10.98 -15.48
C LYS A 524 -1.12 -11.25 -14.10
N ALA A 525 -2.27 -10.64 -13.76
CA ALA A 525 -2.93 -10.86 -12.48
C ALA A 525 -3.37 -12.33 -12.32
N ALA A 526 -3.92 -12.92 -13.39
CA ALA A 526 -4.29 -14.33 -13.42
C ALA A 526 -3.07 -15.27 -13.25
N CYS A 527 -1.92 -14.93 -13.85
CA CYS A 527 -0.68 -15.71 -13.68
C CYS A 527 -0.21 -15.69 -12.22
N ILE A 528 -0.18 -14.50 -11.60
CA ILE A 528 0.20 -14.32 -10.20
C ILE A 528 -0.71 -15.14 -9.27
N MET A 529 -2.03 -15.12 -9.49
CA MET A 529 -2.98 -15.91 -8.72
C MET A 529 -2.72 -17.42 -8.85
N LYS A 530 -2.40 -17.92 -10.06
CA LYS A 530 -2.06 -19.33 -10.32
C LYS A 530 -0.74 -19.75 -9.69
N GLU A 531 0.22 -18.84 -9.61
CA GLU A 531 1.53 -19.09 -9.03
C GLU A 531 1.51 -19.09 -7.49
N ALA A 532 0.38 -18.71 -6.87
CA ALA A 532 0.23 -18.69 -5.43
C ALA A 532 0.33 -20.10 -4.82
N LYS A 533 1.30 -20.28 -3.92
CA LYS A 533 1.70 -21.59 -3.37
C LYS A 533 0.90 -22.05 -2.14
N TYR A 534 -0.36 -21.65 -1.99
CA TYR A 534 -1.16 -22.03 -0.82
C TYR A 534 -1.44 -23.53 -0.74
N GLU A 535 -1.54 -24.22 -1.88
CA GLU A 535 -1.63 -25.69 -1.89
C GLU A 535 -0.36 -26.33 -1.31
N GLN A 536 0.81 -25.79 -1.64
CA GLN A 536 2.09 -26.24 -1.11
C GLN A 536 2.21 -25.94 0.39
N LEU A 537 1.77 -24.77 0.85
CA LEU A 537 1.74 -24.44 2.28
C LEU A 537 0.83 -25.40 3.08
N ALA A 538 -0.32 -25.80 2.50
CA ALA A 538 -1.20 -26.80 3.11
C ALA A 538 -0.52 -28.17 3.22
N VAL A 539 0.20 -28.59 2.17
CA VAL A 539 0.97 -29.85 2.15
C VAL A 539 2.07 -29.83 3.18
N GLU A 540 2.89 -28.78 3.22
CA GLU A 540 4.02 -28.66 4.15
C GLU A 540 3.56 -28.67 5.61
N LEU A 541 2.52 -27.88 5.93
CA LEU A 541 1.97 -27.83 7.29
C LEU A 541 1.34 -29.17 7.70
N PHE A 542 0.63 -29.84 6.78
CA PHE A 542 0.08 -31.16 7.06
C PHE A 542 1.17 -32.22 7.21
N SER A 543 2.24 -32.13 6.42
CA SER A 543 3.38 -33.02 6.51
C SER A 543 4.02 -32.93 7.89
N GLU A 544 4.24 -31.74 8.42
CA GLU A 544 4.76 -31.55 9.78
C GLU A 544 3.82 -32.17 10.84
N CYS A 545 2.51 -31.97 10.69
CA CYS A 545 1.51 -32.60 11.57
C CYS A 545 1.59 -34.14 11.53
N TYR A 546 1.75 -34.71 10.32
CA TYR A 546 1.80 -36.15 10.07
C TYR A 546 3.07 -36.78 10.66
N HIS A 547 4.23 -36.14 10.47
CA HIS A 547 5.50 -36.58 11.05
C HIS A 547 5.49 -36.56 12.58
N ASN A 548 4.78 -35.61 13.20
CA ASN A 548 4.64 -35.55 14.64
C ASN A 548 3.68 -36.62 15.19
N SER A 549 2.50 -36.78 14.59
CA SER A 549 1.54 -37.81 15.01
C SER A 549 0.55 -38.18 13.90
N GLU A 550 0.67 -39.41 13.40
CA GLU A 550 -0.24 -39.94 12.37
C GLU A 550 -1.71 -39.95 12.84
N GLU A 551 -1.99 -40.44 14.05
CA GLU A 551 -3.35 -40.53 14.59
C GLU A 551 -4.02 -39.14 14.71
N ARG A 552 -3.28 -38.12 15.19
CA ARG A 552 -3.80 -36.75 15.30
C ARG A 552 -3.93 -36.07 13.93
N ALA A 553 -2.99 -36.31 13.01
CA ALA A 553 -3.07 -35.81 11.65
C ALA A 553 -4.28 -36.39 10.89
N PHE A 554 -4.60 -37.67 11.10
CA PHE A 554 -5.82 -38.27 10.56
C PHE A 554 -7.09 -37.64 11.14
N ALA A 555 -7.11 -37.38 12.45
CA ALA A 555 -8.22 -36.67 13.08
C ALA A 555 -8.39 -35.25 12.50
N LEU A 556 -7.29 -34.54 12.23
CA LEU A 556 -7.31 -33.20 11.61
C LEU A 556 -7.98 -33.20 10.22
N LEU A 557 -7.80 -34.24 9.41
CA LEU A 557 -8.38 -34.34 8.07
C LEU A 557 -9.92 -34.41 8.08
N VAL A 558 -10.49 -35.05 9.11
CA VAL A 558 -11.94 -35.34 9.21
C VAL A 558 -12.65 -34.49 10.25
N ARG A 559 -11.90 -33.79 11.12
CA ARG A 559 -12.50 -32.87 12.09
C ARG A 559 -13.27 -31.78 11.35
N LYS A 560 -14.45 -31.44 11.87
CA LYS A 560 -15.23 -30.30 11.40
C LYS A 560 -14.56 -29.02 11.89
N ASN A 561 -14.17 -28.18 10.94
CA ASN A 561 -13.53 -26.90 11.23
C ASN A 561 -14.51 -25.93 11.90
N GLN A 562 -14.05 -25.22 12.92
CA GLN A 562 -14.84 -24.25 13.67
C GLN A 562 -15.04 -22.97 12.88
N TYR A 563 -14.04 -22.55 12.09
CA TYR A 563 -14.06 -21.25 11.41
C TYR A 563 -14.42 -21.32 9.93
N TRP A 564 -14.53 -22.53 9.36
CA TRP A 564 -14.89 -22.79 7.96
C TRP A 564 -16.21 -23.56 7.87
N SER A 565 -17.23 -23.08 8.58
CA SER A 565 -18.63 -23.56 8.50
C SER A 565 -18.82 -25.06 8.71
N LYS A 566 -18.00 -25.67 9.59
CA LYS A 566 -18.04 -27.11 9.92
C LYS A 566 -17.68 -28.04 8.75
N THR A 567 -17.02 -27.54 7.72
CA THR A 567 -16.43 -28.36 6.65
C THR A 567 -15.16 -29.06 7.12
N THR A 568 -14.84 -30.19 6.50
CA THR A 568 -13.61 -30.94 6.78
C THR A 568 -12.50 -30.53 5.83
N CYS A 569 -11.23 -30.75 6.21
CA CYS A 569 -10.10 -30.45 5.34
C CYS A 569 -10.15 -31.24 4.02
N LEU A 570 -10.65 -32.48 4.06
CA LEU A 570 -10.84 -33.29 2.84
C LEU A 570 -11.89 -32.70 1.90
N GLN A 571 -13.02 -32.22 2.44
CA GLN A 571 -14.04 -31.54 1.62
C GLN A 571 -13.48 -30.29 0.95
N LEU A 572 -12.78 -29.44 1.72
CA LEU A 572 -12.12 -28.25 1.18
C LEU A 572 -11.08 -28.59 0.10
N ALA A 573 -10.27 -29.64 0.32
CA ALA A 573 -9.28 -30.09 -0.65
C ALA A 573 -9.94 -30.62 -1.94
N THR A 574 -11.04 -31.37 -1.83
CA THR A 574 -11.80 -31.85 -2.99
C THR A 574 -12.40 -30.70 -3.77
N GLU A 575 -13.04 -29.76 -3.09
CA GLU A 575 -13.63 -28.57 -3.71
C GLU A 575 -12.59 -27.65 -4.37
N ALA A 576 -11.36 -27.62 -3.83
CA ALA A 576 -10.24 -26.85 -4.38
C ALA A 576 -9.49 -27.54 -5.53
N ASP A 577 -9.87 -28.77 -5.91
CA ASP A 577 -9.08 -29.65 -6.80
C ASP A 577 -7.58 -29.67 -6.42
N ALA A 578 -7.29 -29.86 -5.13
CA ALA A 578 -5.94 -29.80 -4.56
C ALA A 578 -5.17 -31.12 -4.77
N LYS A 579 -4.72 -31.36 -6.01
CA LYS A 579 -4.08 -32.61 -6.43
C LYS A 579 -2.81 -32.97 -5.66
N SER A 580 -1.97 -31.98 -5.37
CA SER A 580 -0.72 -32.17 -4.63
C SER A 580 -0.99 -32.53 -3.17
N PHE A 581 -2.05 -31.95 -2.60
CA PHE A 581 -2.51 -32.30 -1.26
C PHE A 581 -3.00 -33.74 -1.18
N PHE A 582 -3.82 -34.18 -2.14
CA PHE A 582 -4.23 -35.59 -2.18
C PHE A 582 -3.08 -36.55 -2.47
N ALA A 583 -2.09 -36.15 -3.24
CA ALA A 583 -0.93 -36.98 -3.55
C ALA A 583 0.02 -37.18 -2.34
N HIS A 584 -0.13 -36.40 -1.26
CA HIS A 584 0.69 -36.54 -0.06
C HIS A 584 0.50 -37.90 0.62
N ASP A 585 1.61 -38.55 0.99
CA ASP A 585 1.63 -39.91 1.54
C ASP A 585 0.72 -40.08 2.75
N GLY A 586 0.70 -39.10 3.67
CA GLY A 586 -0.18 -39.15 4.85
C GLY A 586 -1.68 -39.10 4.50
N VAL A 587 -2.07 -38.39 3.43
CA VAL A 587 -3.47 -38.35 2.99
C VAL A 587 -3.82 -39.67 2.30
N GLN A 588 -2.92 -40.22 1.48
CA GLN A 588 -3.10 -41.54 0.85
C GLN A 588 -3.16 -42.67 1.88
N ALA A 589 -2.32 -42.64 2.91
CA ALA A 589 -2.35 -43.59 4.02
C ALA A 589 -3.70 -43.54 4.75
N PHE A 590 -4.23 -42.33 4.99
CA PHE A 590 -5.54 -42.14 5.60
C PHE A 590 -6.67 -42.69 4.73
N LEU A 591 -6.68 -42.37 3.43
CA LEU A 591 -7.69 -42.87 2.49
C LEU A 591 -7.61 -44.40 2.34
N THR A 592 -6.40 -44.96 2.34
CA THR A 592 -6.17 -46.41 2.35
C THR A 592 -6.73 -47.04 3.62
N LYS A 593 -6.53 -46.41 4.78
CA LYS A 593 -7.11 -46.86 6.05
C LYS A 593 -8.65 -46.83 6.02
N ILE A 594 -9.26 -45.79 5.46
CA ILE A 594 -10.72 -45.73 5.25
C ILE A 594 -11.18 -46.85 4.31
N TRP A 595 -10.44 -47.11 3.22
CA TRP A 595 -10.80 -48.13 2.24
C TRP A 595 -10.76 -49.56 2.80
N TRP A 596 -9.76 -49.87 3.63
CA TRP A 596 -9.62 -51.18 4.26
C TRP A 596 -10.56 -51.39 5.46
N GLY A 597 -11.03 -50.30 6.10
CA GLY A 597 -11.91 -50.38 7.26
C GLY A 597 -11.25 -51.13 8.43
N ASP A 598 -11.97 -52.10 9.01
CA ASP A 598 -11.48 -52.92 10.13
C ASP A 598 -10.48 -54.00 9.70
N MET A 599 -10.28 -54.20 8.39
CA MET A 599 -9.30 -55.15 7.89
C MET A 599 -7.89 -54.53 7.94
N SER A 600 -6.89 -55.35 8.24
CA SER A 600 -5.49 -54.90 8.19
C SER A 600 -5.06 -54.69 6.73
N THR A 601 -4.31 -53.61 6.49
CA THR A 601 -3.73 -53.23 5.19
C THR A 601 -2.75 -54.27 4.64
N SER A 602 -2.28 -55.21 5.47
CA SER A 602 -1.40 -56.32 5.09
C SER A 602 -2.12 -57.49 4.38
N THR A 603 -3.44 -57.45 4.26
CA THR A 603 -4.23 -58.56 3.70
C THR A 603 -4.09 -58.59 2.17
N GLN A 604 -3.71 -59.73 1.60
CA GLN A 604 -3.60 -59.88 0.13
C GLN A 604 -4.99 -59.94 -0.53
N ILE A 605 -5.14 -59.28 -1.68
CA ILE A 605 -6.42 -59.20 -2.44
C ILE A 605 -6.97 -60.59 -2.80
N LEU A 606 -6.10 -61.56 -3.12
CA LEU A 606 -6.52 -62.94 -3.40
C LEU A 606 -7.23 -63.59 -2.21
N LYS A 607 -6.80 -63.28 -0.98
CA LYS A 607 -7.46 -63.79 0.23
C LYS A 607 -8.86 -63.22 0.39
N LEU A 608 -9.07 -61.96 0.03
CA LEU A 608 -10.41 -61.35 -0.01
C LEU A 608 -11.31 -62.04 -1.05
N ILE A 609 -10.78 -62.32 -2.25
CA ILE A 609 -11.53 -63.03 -3.29
C ILE A 609 -11.92 -64.44 -2.81
N CYS A 610 -10.98 -65.19 -2.23
CA CYS A 610 -11.29 -66.51 -1.69
C CYS A 610 -12.34 -66.47 -0.57
N ALA A 611 -12.28 -65.48 0.33
CA ALA A 611 -13.27 -65.30 1.39
C ALA A 611 -14.64 -64.85 0.84
N PHE A 612 -14.68 -64.13 -0.28
CA PHE A 612 -15.92 -63.78 -0.96
C PHE A 612 -16.66 -65.03 -1.48
N TRP A 613 -15.92 -66.00 -2.05
CA TRP A 613 -16.50 -67.26 -2.54
C TRP A 613 -16.74 -68.29 -1.44
N CYS A 614 -16.04 -68.19 -0.30
CA CYS A 614 -16.23 -69.06 0.86
C CYS A 614 -16.28 -68.25 2.17
N PRO A 615 -17.47 -67.77 2.59
CA PRO A 615 -17.61 -66.89 3.76
C PRO A 615 -17.12 -67.48 5.09
N PHE A 616 -17.05 -68.81 5.22
CA PHE A 616 -16.52 -69.47 6.42
C PHE A 616 -15.03 -69.15 6.67
N LEU A 617 -14.28 -68.78 5.63
CA LEU A 617 -12.86 -68.42 5.76
C LEU A 617 -12.66 -67.11 6.55
N ILE A 618 -13.68 -66.26 6.68
CA ILE A 618 -13.62 -65.01 7.47
C ILE A 618 -13.42 -65.30 8.97
N TYR A 619 -14.00 -66.40 9.47
CA TYR A 619 -13.87 -66.81 10.87
C TYR A 619 -12.56 -67.57 11.17
N THR A 620 -11.69 -67.70 10.18
CA THR A 620 -10.36 -68.29 10.33
C THR A 620 -9.30 -67.19 10.31
N ASN A 621 -8.07 -67.51 10.72
CA ASN A 621 -6.92 -66.58 10.64
C ASN A 621 -6.48 -66.24 9.19
N PHE A 622 -7.36 -66.45 8.20
CA PHE A 622 -7.09 -66.20 6.79
C PHE A 622 -7.16 -64.70 6.45
N ILE A 623 -8.03 -63.94 7.13
CA ILE A 623 -8.08 -62.47 7.05
C ILE A 623 -7.56 -61.90 8.37
N SER A 624 -6.60 -60.96 8.28
CA SER A 624 -6.13 -60.20 9.44
C SER A 624 -7.01 -58.98 9.64
N PHE A 625 -7.59 -58.85 10.83
CA PHE A 625 -8.33 -57.66 11.25
C PHE A 625 -7.42 -56.77 12.10
N SER A 626 -7.58 -55.46 11.96
CA SER A 626 -6.90 -54.49 12.81
C SER A 626 -7.43 -54.63 14.23
N GLU A 627 -6.56 -54.73 15.22
CA GLU A 627 -7.00 -54.78 16.62
C GLU A 627 -7.73 -53.48 16.98
N GLU A 628 -8.98 -53.58 17.41
CA GLU A 628 -9.66 -52.49 18.11
C GLU A 628 -8.81 -52.17 19.35
N LYS A 629 -8.10 -51.04 19.35
CA LYS A 629 -7.76 -50.36 20.60
C LYS A 629 -9.09 -49.94 21.24
N LYS A 630 -9.74 -50.86 21.98
CA LYS A 630 -10.74 -50.50 22.99
C LYS A 630 -10.02 -49.67 24.06
N SER A 631 -10.01 -48.35 23.90
CA SER A 631 -9.88 -47.48 25.05
C SER A 631 -11.03 -47.83 25.98
N LYS A 632 -10.70 -48.45 27.11
CA LYS A 632 -11.63 -48.66 28.23
C LYS A 632 -12.38 -47.36 28.49
N ASN A 633 -13.68 -47.50 28.76
CA ASN A 633 -14.53 -46.46 29.32
C ASN A 633 -13.85 -45.77 30.51
N GLU A 634 -13.22 -44.63 30.26
CA GLU A 634 -13.26 -43.49 31.15
C GLU A 634 -13.77 -42.33 30.30
N PRO A 635 -14.86 -41.64 30.70
CA PRO A 635 -15.12 -40.33 30.18
C PRO A 635 -14.06 -39.42 30.80
N GLU A 636 -12.85 -39.38 30.24
CA GLU A 636 -12.12 -38.14 30.35
C GLU A 636 -12.99 -37.12 29.60
N PRO A 637 -13.53 -36.09 30.27
CA PRO A 637 -14.02 -34.96 29.51
C PRO A 637 -12.83 -34.55 28.66
N PHE A 638 -13.02 -34.46 27.35
CA PHE A 638 -12.15 -33.67 26.50
C PHE A 638 -11.96 -32.36 27.25
N ARG A 639 -10.84 -32.20 27.95
CA ARG A 639 -10.47 -30.94 28.54
C ARG A 639 -10.33 -30.05 27.33
N GLU A 640 -11.35 -29.21 27.15
CA GLU A 640 -11.22 -27.91 26.54
C GLU A 640 -9.87 -27.35 27.02
N LEU A 641 -8.85 -27.49 26.18
CA LEU A 641 -7.69 -26.62 26.20
C LEU A 641 -8.14 -25.30 25.53
N ASP A 642 -9.25 -24.73 26.03
CA ASP A 642 -9.78 -23.42 25.66
C ASP A 642 -9.15 -22.31 26.54
N SER A 643 -8.12 -22.61 27.33
CA SER A 643 -7.33 -21.57 27.98
C SER A 643 -6.12 -21.23 27.11
N LEU A 644 -6.13 -20.02 26.55
CA LEU A 644 -5.01 -19.30 25.92
C LEU A 644 -3.67 -19.38 26.69
N ASP A 645 -3.68 -19.75 27.97
CA ASP A 645 -2.48 -19.90 28.81
C ASP A 645 -1.65 -21.17 28.53
N SER A 646 -2.25 -22.20 27.92
CA SER A 646 -1.53 -23.44 27.57
C SER A 646 -0.67 -23.31 26.30
N GLU A 647 -1.03 -22.41 25.38
CA GLU A 647 -0.20 -22.08 24.21
C GLU A 647 1.00 -21.19 24.60
N ARG A 648 0.85 -20.31 25.61
CA ARG A 648 1.97 -19.49 26.12
C ARG A 648 3.02 -20.30 26.89
N THR A 649 2.62 -21.31 27.66
CA THR A 649 3.56 -22.11 28.49
C THR A 649 4.46 -23.04 27.68
N LEU A 650 4.06 -23.44 26.47
CA LEU A 650 4.92 -24.20 25.55
C LEU A 650 5.99 -23.34 24.84
N PHE A 651 5.81 -22.01 24.79
CA PHE A 651 6.83 -21.09 24.27
C PHE A 651 7.87 -20.68 25.32
N PHE A 652 7.51 -20.57 26.60
CA PHE A 652 8.44 -20.17 27.66
C PHE A 652 9.22 -21.32 28.32
N SER A 653 8.86 -22.58 28.09
CA SER A 653 9.56 -23.74 28.69
C SER A 653 10.79 -24.21 27.92
N LYS A 654 11.16 -23.55 26.80
CA LYS A 654 12.32 -23.91 25.98
C LYS A 654 13.57 -23.05 26.19
N GLU A 655 13.55 -22.08 27.11
CA GLU A 655 14.71 -21.22 27.42
C GLU A 655 15.48 -21.59 28.70
N GLU A 656 15.12 -22.66 29.44
CA GLU A 656 15.86 -23.08 30.64
C GLU A 656 16.71 -24.34 30.50
N ASP A 657 16.84 -24.93 29.30
CA ASP A 657 17.80 -26.01 29.05
C ASP A 657 18.61 -25.76 27.76
N ARG A 658 19.49 -24.75 27.80
CA ARG A 658 20.80 -24.77 27.15
C ARG A 658 21.72 -23.61 27.55
#